data_AF-G0U9E2-F1
#
_entry.id   AF-G0U9E2-F1
#
_cell.length_a   1.000
_cell.length_b   1.000
_cell.length_c   1.000
_cell.angle_alpha   90.00
_cell.angle_beta   90.00
_cell.angle_gamma   90.00
#
_symmetry.space_group_name_H-M   'P 1'
#
loop_
_entity.id
_entity.type
_entity.pdbx_description
1 polymer ?
#
loop_
_entity_poly.entity_id
_entity_poly.type
_entity_poly.pdbx_seq_one_letter_code
_entity_poly.pdbx_strand_id
1 'polypeptide(L)'
;MQPSPQKTVLDEHDWLITRTESFPVEDVLKDTQPVYPFVCPPLPPMYCPSRRYTQVMRATASHGNFSEWEKKAILCRLKNHEPVSEEEFSARLMHVHDRNTLEHIEEVRSRAARIATGDLQRQLSEHQRMSSKREVAFARYRNLRNILRDEVQLCRTKRWYTIVLSHVFLRVLLKERRVHEAFEKIVWLLVPILKRRVAVRKKHAEAAALTRRNITNIPRPTPSVINSMQGTFFTGWPSRLLEQLTEKAKPLYLKAGHYLMHEGDMDRCMYMITAGTVTVILLDKRKGKRRTKENSKAHFSLSPPCYVGEFALVCKEARTASIVCETDVAAWSVSPEAYDEVAQYLSTEVASKQKEATDVRRRANLKKFSPLRVDFLMQFPFFEKFSTAALNKICETVEPIVLHNKDHLFSARDMDPSAYFIQDGTAILVDENGDRHAVPRGSCVGVFECFCGVNERKRSTIISQNYCDIWRMSRDALLEVGMSEPAAFLCSRNAAREHRALEVKKPPVVPDTLRKDPYLQFCLTRQLMSRMWEISRATIYLNDEKLVIQGQPFHHFIILHRGVFEMTLFSAKGEQVVLQATIGNSGECSAGTSPARPRDSQELQHDKFVSHALGAYEYCALLTHYSATVISRGVSEAFVVELSQFNSLVPNDLKRIIETDKRARDYVQCCHRERNPSILNENVNHSYVAHYRRNREGVFKTNM
;
A
#
# COMPACT_ATOMS: atom_id res chain seq x y z
N MET A 1 32.55 12.35 -66.84
CA MET A 1 32.37 13.22 -68.01
C MET A 1 32.10 14.63 -67.53
N GLN A 2 33.10 15.50 -67.63
CA GLN A 2 32.96 16.94 -67.42
C GLN A 2 32.41 17.58 -68.70
N PRO A 3 31.61 18.65 -68.58
CA PRO A 3 31.64 19.74 -69.53
C PRO A 3 32.19 21.03 -68.88
N SER A 4 33.02 21.68 -69.68
CA SER A 4 33.69 22.97 -69.49
C SER A 4 32.74 24.18 -69.49
N PRO A 5 33.17 25.35 -68.96
CA PRO A 5 32.29 26.45 -68.59
C PRO A 5 31.97 27.36 -69.77
N GLN A 6 30.71 27.75 -69.92
CA GLN A 6 30.32 28.91 -70.73
C GLN A 6 30.26 30.15 -69.83
N LYS A 7 31.06 31.16 -70.19
CA LYS A 7 30.97 32.52 -69.67
C LYS A 7 29.67 33.16 -70.16
N THR A 8 28.74 33.43 -69.25
CA THR A 8 27.68 34.42 -69.48
C THR A 8 28.07 35.73 -68.85
N VAL A 9 28.04 36.75 -69.69
CA VAL A 9 28.28 38.17 -69.43
C VAL A 9 27.35 38.66 -68.32
N LEU A 10 27.93 39.30 -67.29
CA LEU A 10 27.16 40.02 -66.26
C LEU A 10 26.49 41.24 -66.90
N ASP A 11 25.17 41.29 -66.85
CA ASP A 11 24.39 42.50 -67.10
C ASP A 11 24.48 43.44 -65.88
N GLU A 12 24.62 44.74 -66.15
CA GLU A 12 24.95 45.84 -65.23
C GLU A 12 23.85 46.24 -64.23
N HIS A 13 23.15 45.27 -63.64
CA HIS A 13 22.19 45.51 -62.55
C HIS A 13 22.61 44.94 -61.18
N ASP A 14 23.87 44.50 -61.07
CA ASP A 14 24.41 43.79 -59.90
C ASP A 14 25.08 44.67 -58.83
N TRP A 15 24.87 45.99 -58.86
CA TRP A 15 25.50 46.90 -57.88
C TRP A 15 24.64 47.18 -56.63
N LEU A 16 23.43 46.62 -56.54
CA LEU A 16 22.51 46.81 -55.40
C LEU A 16 22.43 45.64 -54.41
N ILE A 17 23.14 44.52 -54.67
CA ILE A 17 23.17 43.34 -53.77
C ILE A 17 24.37 43.38 -52.80
N THR A 18 25.37 44.20 -53.04
CA THR A 18 26.62 44.23 -52.25
C THR A 18 26.62 45.20 -51.04
N ARG A 19 25.48 45.82 -50.70
CA ARG A 19 25.37 46.71 -49.52
C ARG A 19 24.14 46.53 -48.62
N THR A 20 23.45 45.39 -48.69
CA THR A 20 22.65 44.96 -47.54
C THR A 20 23.50 44.00 -46.73
N GLU A 21 23.98 44.49 -45.58
CA GLU A 21 24.58 43.65 -44.53
C GLU A 21 23.75 42.37 -44.42
N SER A 22 24.39 41.22 -44.67
CA SER A 22 23.76 39.92 -44.48
C SER A 22 23.22 39.86 -43.06
N PHE A 23 21.91 39.75 -42.92
CA PHE A 23 21.29 39.60 -41.61
C PHE A 23 21.94 38.40 -40.90
N PRO A 24 22.39 38.56 -39.65
CA PRO A 24 22.94 37.45 -38.88
C PRO A 24 21.87 36.35 -38.80
N VAL A 25 22.25 35.11 -39.10
CA VAL A 25 21.36 33.94 -39.02
C VAL A 25 20.71 33.84 -37.62
N GLU A 26 21.33 34.43 -36.60
CA GLU A 26 20.80 34.57 -35.25
C GLU A 26 19.45 35.31 -35.15
N ASP A 27 19.15 36.28 -36.02
CA ASP A 27 17.91 37.08 -35.92
C ASP A 27 16.67 36.33 -36.42
N VAL A 28 16.83 35.40 -37.37
CA VAL A 28 15.74 34.52 -37.83
C VAL A 28 15.44 33.42 -36.81
N LEU A 29 16.40 33.11 -35.93
CA LEU A 29 16.28 32.07 -34.91
C LEU A 29 15.58 32.54 -33.62
N LYS A 30 15.46 33.86 -33.39
CA LYS A 30 14.87 34.44 -32.16
C LYS A 30 13.40 34.06 -31.90
N ASP A 31 12.64 33.74 -32.95
CA ASP A 31 11.23 33.31 -32.84
C ASP A 31 11.05 31.78 -32.78
N THR A 32 12.13 30.99 -32.79
CA THR A 32 12.05 29.53 -32.63
C THR A 32 12.73 29.09 -31.36
N GLN A 33 11.98 28.38 -30.48
CA GLN A 33 12.55 27.84 -29.24
C GLN A 33 13.81 27.00 -29.55
N PRO A 34 14.94 27.26 -28.87
CA PRO A 34 16.16 26.50 -29.06
C PRO A 34 15.97 25.05 -28.60
N VAL A 35 16.43 24.10 -29.41
CA VAL A 35 16.48 22.68 -29.03
C VAL A 35 17.74 22.47 -28.19
N TYR A 36 17.56 22.30 -26.88
CA TYR A 36 18.66 22.02 -25.97
C TYR A 36 19.04 20.53 -26.00
N PRO A 37 20.34 20.18 -25.96
CA PRO A 37 20.77 18.82 -25.66
C PRO A 37 20.41 18.46 -24.21
N PHE A 38 19.91 17.24 -23.99
CA PHE A 38 19.47 16.75 -22.68
C PHE A 38 20.64 16.57 -21.70
N VAL A 39 20.57 17.20 -20.51
CA VAL A 39 21.55 17.07 -19.41
C VAL A 39 20.83 17.00 -18.05
N CYS A 40 21.30 16.10 -17.17
CA CYS A 40 20.75 15.78 -15.84
C CYS A 40 21.09 16.85 -14.76
N PRO A 41 20.24 17.15 -13.74
CA PRO A 41 20.48 18.24 -12.77
C PRO A 41 21.25 17.77 -11.51
N PRO A 42 22.03 18.65 -10.84
CA PRO A 42 21.52 19.36 -9.64
C PRO A 42 22.08 20.80 -9.35
N LEU A 43 21.47 21.42 -8.31
CA LEU A 43 21.42 22.79 -7.70
C LEU A 43 22.78 23.45 -7.28
N PRO A 44 22.91 24.74 -6.78
CA PRO A 44 21.96 25.76 -6.27
C PRO A 44 22.30 27.26 -6.72
N PRO A 45 22.14 28.40 -5.95
CA PRO A 45 21.39 29.61 -6.36
C PRO A 45 22.17 30.98 -6.42
N MET A 46 21.41 32.06 -6.70
CA MET A 46 21.55 33.50 -6.28
C MET A 46 21.98 34.64 -7.25
N TYR A 47 21.28 35.78 -7.06
CA TYR A 47 21.55 37.23 -7.32
C TYR A 47 21.00 37.99 -8.58
N CYS A 48 19.90 38.74 -8.32
CA CYS A 48 19.46 40.12 -8.64
C CYS A 48 19.60 40.85 -10.02
N PRO A 49 18.74 41.87 -10.29
CA PRO A 49 18.30 42.28 -11.64
C PRO A 49 18.80 43.66 -12.14
N SER A 50 18.77 43.90 -13.47
CA SER A 50 19.17 45.18 -14.08
C SER A 50 18.01 46.15 -14.39
N ARG A 51 18.13 47.28 -13.71
CA ARG A 51 17.46 48.61 -13.66
C ARG A 51 17.03 49.39 -14.92
N ARG A 52 16.84 48.83 -16.12
CA ARG A 52 16.65 49.68 -17.34
C ARG A 52 15.22 49.88 -17.87
N TYR A 53 14.23 49.11 -17.42
CA TYR A 53 12.88 49.18 -18.00
C TYR A 53 11.89 50.10 -17.24
N THR A 54 12.27 50.59 -16.05
CA THR A 54 11.38 51.42 -15.21
C THR A 54 11.52 52.93 -15.48
N GLN A 55 12.51 53.36 -16.27
CA GLN A 55 12.73 54.78 -16.59
C GLN A 55 11.98 55.27 -17.83
N VAL A 56 11.69 54.39 -18.81
CA VAL A 56 11.04 54.82 -20.08
C VAL A 56 9.52 54.98 -19.93
N MET A 57 8.88 54.18 -19.06
CA MET A 57 7.43 54.25 -18.84
C MET A 57 6.98 55.38 -17.89
N ARG A 58 7.90 56.13 -17.27
CA ARG A 58 7.57 57.32 -16.45
C ARG A 58 7.56 58.64 -17.24
N ALA A 59 8.03 58.65 -18.49
CA ALA A 59 8.12 59.87 -19.29
C ALA A 59 6.83 60.25 -20.04
N THR A 60 5.86 59.35 -20.14
CA THR A 60 4.64 59.55 -20.95
C THR A 60 3.37 59.83 -20.13
N ALA A 61 3.47 59.98 -18.81
CA ALA A 61 2.30 60.10 -17.92
C ALA A 61 2.37 61.30 -16.94
N SER A 62 2.85 62.46 -17.39
CA SER A 62 2.82 63.69 -16.57
C SER A 62 2.23 64.85 -17.35
N HIS A 63 1.02 65.26 -16.97
CA HIS A 63 0.40 66.51 -17.36
C HIS A 63 1.18 67.73 -16.82
N GLY A 64 1.27 68.77 -17.65
CA GLY A 64 1.34 70.17 -17.23
C GLY A 64 2.69 70.70 -16.75
N ASN A 65 3.50 71.20 -17.70
CA ASN A 65 4.09 72.55 -17.68
C ASN A 65 5.09 72.68 -18.85
N PHE A 66 4.85 73.62 -19.76
CA PHE A 66 5.84 73.98 -20.80
C PHE A 66 7.17 74.32 -20.12
N SER A 67 8.24 73.73 -20.64
CA SER A 67 9.59 73.99 -20.16
C SER A 67 10.01 75.43 -20.49
N GLU A 68 10.86 76.04 -19.67
CA GLU A 68 11.33 77.43 -19.83
C GLU A 68 11.93 77.72 -21.22
N TRP A 69 12.52 76.71 -21.88
CA TRP A 69 13.05 76.87 -23.24
C TRP A 69 11.95 76.94 -24.31
N GLU A 70 10.85 76.19 -24.16
CA GLU A 70 9.70 76.24 -25.07
C GLU A 70 8.94 77.56 -24.96
N LYS A 71 8.81 78.11 -23.73
CA LYS A 71 8.26 79.46 -23.52
C LYS A 71 9.13 80.53 -24.19
N LYS A 72 10.46 80.43 -24.05
CA LYS A 72 11.42 81.31 -24.75
C LYS A 72 11.32 81.20 -26.27
N ALA A 73 11.18 80.00 -26.82
CA ALA A 73 11.08 79.78 -28.27
C ALA A 73 9.79 80.37 -28.87
N ILE A 74 8.67 80.32 -28.14
CA ILE A 74 7.39 80.92 -28.57
C ILE A 74 7.46 82.45 -28.47
N LEU A 75 8.00 82.98 -27.38
CA LEU A 75 8.17 84.44 -27.20
C LEU A 75 9.14 85.05 -28.22
N CYS A 76 10.18 84.32 -28.65
CA CYS A 76 11.10 84.78 -29.71
C CYS A 76 10.47 84.83 -31.12
N ARG A 77 9.30 84.21 -31.34
CA ARG A 77 8.58 84.22 -32.64
C ARG A 77 7.54 85.34 -32.76
N LEU A 78 7.17 85.99 -31.66
CA LEU A 78 6.30 87.16 -31.67
C LEU A 78 7.17 88.41 -31.92
N LYS A 79 7.40 88.72 -33.20
CA LYS A 79 7.99 90.01 -33.60
C LYS A 79 6.98 91.12 -33.33
N ASN A 80 7.41 92.17 -32.62
CA ASN A 80 6.69 93.43 -32.52
C ASN A 80 6.57 94.03 -33.93
N HIS A 81 5.37 94.04 -34.49
CA HIS A 81 5.06 94.81 -35.69
C HIS A 81 4.92 96.29 -35.34
N GLU A 82 5.43 97.16 -36.21
CA GLU A 82 5.13 98.59 -36.20
C GLU A 82 3.62 98.83 -36.32
N PRO A 83 3.06 99.88 -35.69
CA PRO A 83 1.62 100.15 -35.74
C PRO A 83 1.18 100.34 -37.19
N VAL A 84 0.19 99.53 -37.61
CA VAL A 84 -0.44 99.60 -38.93
C VAL A 84 -1.03 101.00 -39.10
N SER A 85 -0.57 101.74 -40.10
CA SER A 85 -1.20 103.00 -40.51
C SER A 85 -2.61 102.70 -41.04
N GLU A 86 -3.63 103.22 -40.36
CA GLU A 86 -5.04 103.04 -40.71
C GLU A 86 -5.35 103.50 -42.15
N GLU A 87 -4.57 104.44 -42.68
CA GLU A 87 -4.72 104.97 -44.03
C GLU A 87 -4.28 103.98 -45.11
N GLU A 88 -3.14 103.31 -44.92
CA GLU A 88 -2.62 102.34 -45.89
C GLU A 88 -3.47 101.07 -45.90
N PHE A 89 -3.99 100.67 -44.74
CA PHE A 89 -4.92 99.56 -44.64
C PHE A 89 -6.24 99.85 -45.37
N SER A 90 -6.80 101.06 -45.18
CA SER A 90 -8.04 101.47 -45.85
C SER A 90 -7.88 101.56 -47.37
N ALA A 91 -6.75 102.09 -47.87
CA ALA A 91 -6.47 102.16 -49.30
C ALA A 91 -6.32 100.77 -49.94
N ARG A 92 -5.63 99.84 -49.26
CA ARG A 92 -5.53 98.44 -49.71
C ARG A 92 -6.87 97.74 -49.70
N LEU A 93 -7.70 97.99 -48.70
CA LEU A 93 -9.03 97.39 -48.60
C LEU A 93 -9.93 97.83 -49.76
N MET A 94 -9.89 99.12 -50.12
CA MET A 94 -10.61 99.68 -51.27
C MET A 94 -10.15 99.06 -52.60
N HIS A 95 -8.83 98.95 -52.81
CA HIS A 95 -8.30 98.35 -54.04
C HIS A 95 -8.65 96.86 -54.16
N VAL A 96 -8.65 96.13 -53.04
CA VAL A 96 -9.09 94.72 -53.00
C VAL A 96 -10.58 94.60 -53.25
N HIS A 97 -11.38 95.55 -52.76
CA HIS A 97 -12.83 95.58 -53.01
C HIS A 97 -13.14 95.83 -54.50
N ASP A 98 -12.48 96.80 -55.13
CA ASP A 98 -12.69 97.11 -56.56
C ASP A 98 -12.21 95.99 -57.49
N ARG A 99 -11.14 95.29 -57.11
CA ARG A 99 -10.60 94.15 -57.88
C ARG A 99 -11.44 92.88 -57.72
N ASN A 100 -12.04 92.67 -56.55
CA ASN A 100 -12.85 91.48 -56.26
C ASN A 100 -14.28 91.64 -56.77
N THR A 101 -14.41 91.92 -58.08
CA THR A 101 -15.68 91.71 -58.76
C THR A 101 -16.03 90.22 -58.73
N LEU A 102 -17.33 89.93 -58.68
CA LEU A 102 -17.85 88.57 -58.56
C LEU A 102 -17.29 87.64 -59.65
N GLU A 103 -17.10 88.16 -60.86
CA GLU A 103 -16.53 87.43 -62.01
C GLU A 103 -15.07 87.02 -61.79
N HIS A 104 -14.22 87.90 -61.23
CA HIS A 104 -12.81 87.58 -60.99
C HIS A 104 -12.64 86.46 -59.95
N ILE A 105 -13.50 86.44 -58.93
CA ILE A 105 -13.49 85.40 -57.89
C ILE A 105 -13.86 84.04 -58.49
N GLU A 106 -14.85 83.98 -59.37
CA GLU A 106 -15.27 82.73 -60.02
C GLU A 106 -14.22 82.18 -60.99
N GLU A 107 -13.54 83.05 -61.74
CA GLU A 107 -12.47 82.63 -62.65
C GLU A 107 -11.26 82.05 -61.89
N VAL A 108 -10.85 82.68 -60.79
CA VAL A 108 -9.76 82.18 -59.94
C VAL A 108 -10.14 80.85 -59.29
N ARG A 109 -11.38 80.70 -58.81
CA ARG A 109 -11.87 79.44 -58.23
C ARG A 109 -11.89 78.31 -59.25
N SER A 110 -12.38 78.57 -60.46
CA SER A 110 -12.46 77.56 -61.53
C SER A 110 -11.08 77.18 -62.10
N ARG A 111 -10.10 78.09 -62.10
CA ARG A 111 -8.71 77.78 -62.45
C ARG A 111 -8.00 76.97 -61.35
N ALA A 112 -8.18 77.35 -60.09
CA ALA A 112 -7.63 76.61 -58.94
C ALA A 112 -8.18 75.18 -58.86
N ALA A 113 -9.49 74.99 -59.13
CA ALA A 113 -10.11 73.66 -59.14
C ALA A 113 -9.54 72.74 -60.23
N ARG A 114 -9.24 73.27 -61.42
CA ARG A 114 -8.63 72.51 -62.52
C ARG A 114 -7.19 72.08 -62.24
N ILE A 115 -6.40 72.94 -61.60
CA ILE A 115 -5.02 72.61 -61.22
C ILE A 115 -5.02 71.59 -60.08
N ALA A 116 -5.86 71.79 -59.06
CA ALA A 116 -5.97 70.88 -57.92
C ALA A 116 -6.41 69.47 -58.34
N THR A 117 -7.37 69.35 -59.28
CA THR A 117 -7.81 68.05 -59.79
C THR A 117 -6.72 67.36 -60.62
N GLY A 118 -5.99 68.11 -61.46
CA GLY A 118 -4.87 67.57 -62.25
C GLY A 118 -3.70 67.06 -61.38
N ASP A 119 -3.32 67.82 -60.34
CA ASP A 119 -2.23 67.42 -59.45
C ASP A 119 -2.61 66.25 -58.54
N LEU A 120 -3.85 66.20 -58.06
CA LEU A 120 -4.37 65.06 -57.29
C LEU A 120 -4.33 63.77 -58.11
N GLN A 121 -4.70 63.83 -59.39
CA GLN A 121 -4.72 62.66 -60.26
C GLN A 121 -3.30 62.16 -60.59
N ARG A 122 -2.32 63.07 -60.77
CA ARG A 122 -0.90 62.67 -60.89
C ARG A 122 -0.38 62.01 -59.62
N GLN A 123 -0.64 62.60 -58.45
CA GLN A 123 -0.22 62.04 -57.16
C GLN A 123 -0.81 60.65 -56.91
N LEU A 124 -2.09 60.43 -57.25
CA LEU A 124 -2.72 59.11 -57.13
C LEU A 124 -2.07 58.08 -58.07
N SER A 125 -1.76 58.46 -59.31
CA SER A 125 -1.11 57.55 -60.27
C SER A 125 0.33 57.19 -59.86
N GLU A 126 1.10 58.15 -59.33
CA GLU A 126 2.43 57.87 -58.80
C GLU A 126 2.37 57.03 -57.53
N HIS A 127 1.39 57.28 -56.66
CA HIS A 127 1.19 56.49 -55.45
C HIS A 127 0.83 55.04 -55.78
N GLN A 128 -0.06 54.81 -56.77
CA GLN A 128 -0.39 53.46 -57.24
C GLN A 128 0.83 52.76 -57.83
N ARG A 129 1.62 53.43 -58.67
CA ARG A 129 2.84 52.86 -59.25
C ARG A 129 3.87 52.50 -58.18
N MET A 130 4.01 53.34 -57.15
CA MET A 130 4.89 53.07 -56.02
C MET A 130 4.35 51.98 -55.11
N SER A 131 3.03 51.87 -54.94
CA SER A 131 2.38 50.78 -54.20
C SER A 131 2.62 49.44 -54.88
N SER A 132 2.41 49.33 -56.19
CA SER A 132 2.68 48.09 -56.93
C SER A 132 4.16 47.69 -56.86
N LYS A 133 5.09 48.65 -56.93
CA LYS A 133 6.53 48.37 -56.73
C LYS A 133 6.83 47.88 -55.31
N ARG A 134 6.21 48.48 -54.29
CA ARG A 134 6.34 48.05 -52.88
C ARG A 134 5.76 46.65 -52.68
N GLU A 135 4.61 46.35 -53.25
CA GLU A 135 3.97 45.02 -53.18
C GLU A 135 4.85 43.94 -53.81
N VAL A 136 5.43 44.20 -54.99
CA VAL A 136 6.37 43.26 -55.63
C VAL A 136 7.62 43.06 -54.77
N ALA A 137 8.16 44.12 -54.18
CA ALA A 137 9.29 44.02 -53.26
C ALA A 137 8.94 43.21 -52.00
N PHE A 138 7.76 43.44 -51.39
CA PHE A 138 7.29 42.68 -50.24
C PHE A 138 7.00 41.22 -50.57
N ALA A 139 6.44 40.93 -51.76
CA ALA A 139 6.21 39.58 -52.22
C ALA A 139 7.52 38.81 -52.40
N ARG A 140 8.54 39.44 -53.01
CA ARG A 140 9.88 38.86 -53.14
C ARG A 140 10.53 38.62 -51.78
N TYR A 141 10.45 39.60 -50.88
CA TYR A 141 10.97 39.46 -49.52
C TYR A 141 10.28 38.33 -48.75
N ARG A 142 8.95 38.24 -48.84
CA ARG A 142 8.17 37.17 -48.21
C ARG A 142 8.54 35.80 -48.79
N ASN A 143 8.74 35.70 -50.10
CA ASN A 143 9.15 34.45 -50.76
C ASN A 143 10.56 34.03 -50.32
N LEU A 144 11.53 34.95 -50.32
CA LEU A 144 12.88 34.67 -49.85
C LEU A 144 12.90 34.22 -48.38
N ARG A 145 12.09 34.87 -47.53
CA ARG A 145 11.95 34.48 -46.12
C ARG A 145 11.34 33.08 -45.97
N ASN A 146 10.39 32.71 -46.82
CA ASN A 146 9.81 31.37 -46.82
C ASN A 146 10.83 30.31 -47.28
N ILE A 147 11.57 30.56 -48.37
CA ILE A 147 12.62 29.65 -48.86
C ILE A 147 13.69 29.42 -47.77
N LEU A 148 14.18 30.48 -47.13
CA LEU A 148 15.15 30.36 -46.05
C LEU A 148 14.58 29.59 -44.85
N ARG A 149 13.29 29.79 -44.53
CA ARG A 149 12.62 29.03 -43.46
C ARG A 149 12.55 27.55 -43.80
N ASP A 150 12.21 27.22 -45.05
CA ASP A 150 12.10 25.85 -45.53
C ASP A 150 13.46 25.16 -45.59
N GLU A 151 14.53 25.85 -46.00
CA GLU A 151 15.90 25.32 -45.97
C GLU A 151 16.39 25.05 -44.54
N VAL A 152 16.12 25.96 -43.61
CA VAL A 152 16.44 25.77 -42.18
C VAL A 152 15.65 24.59 -41.61
N GLN A 153 14.36 24.47 -41.95
CA GLN A 153 13.55 23.32 -41.56
C GLN A 153 14.10 22.02 -42.15
N LEU A 154 14.44 21.98 -43.43
CA LEU A 154 14.99 20.79 -44.09
C LEU A 154 16.33 20.37 -43.44
N CYS A 155 17.22 21.32 -43.17
CA CYS A 155 18.49 21.06 -42.49
C CYS A 155 18.26 20.51 -41.07
N ARG A 156 17.32 21.08 -40.31
CA ARG A 156 16.95 20.58 -38.98
C ARG A 156 16.38 19.18 -39.06
N THR A 157 15.49 18.90 -40.02
CA THR A 157 14.89 17.58 -40.21
C THR A 157 15.93 16.53 -40.57
N LYS A 158 16.89 16.85 -41.45
CA LYS A 158 18.02 15.95 -41.77
C LYS A 158 18.88 15.64 -40.54
N ARG A 159 19.20 16.65 -39.72
CA ARG A 159 19.95 16.45 -38.46
C ARG A 159 19.17 15.59 -37.48
N TRP A 160 17.88 15.86 -37.29
CA TRP A 160 17.00 15.06 -36.43
C TRP A 160 16.88 13.62 -36.91
N TYR A 161 16.68 13.40 -38.20
CA TYR A 161 16.64 12.07 -38.80
C TYR A 161 17.93 11.29 -38.53
N THR A 162 19.09 11.94 -38.69
CA THR A 162 20.40 11.32 -38.40
C THR A 162 20.52 10.93 -36.92
N ILE A 163 20.11 11.81 -36.00
CA ILE A 163 20.10 11.53 -34.55
C ILE A 163 19.19 10.35 -34.23
N VAL A 164 17.96 10.34 -34.77
CA VAL A 164 16.99 9.25 -34.55
C VAL A 164 17.53 7.92 -35.10
N LEU A 165 18.07 7.91 -36.33
CA LEU A 165 18.64 6.72 -36.94
C LEU A 165 19.82 6.17 -36.11
N SER A 166 20.70 7.06 -35.65
CA SER A 166 21.86 6.69 -34.83
C SER A 166 21.45 6.13 -33.47
N HIS A 167 20.42 6.73 -32.85
CA HIS A 167 19.87 6.25 -31.59
C HIS A 167 19.17 4.89 -31.73
N VAL A 168 18.39 4.70 -32.79
CA VAL A 168 17.74 3.40 -33.09
C VAL A 168 18.80 2.33 -33.31
N PHE A 169 19.82 2.61 -34.13
CA PHE A 169 20.92 1.68 -34.38
C PHE A 169 21.70 1.33 -33.10
N LEU A 170 22.09 2.33 -32.29
CA LEU A 170 22.75 2.11 -31.00
C LEU A 170 21.86 1.30 -30.03
N ARG A 171 20.55 1.55 -30.00
CA ARG A 171 19.61 0.75 -29.19
C ARG A 171 19.56 -0.69 -29.64
N VAL A 172 19.54 -0.96 -30.94
CA VAL A 172 19.57 -2.33 -31.49
C VAL A 172 20.88 -3.02 -31.13
N LEU A 173 22.03 -2.36 -31.33
CA LEU A 173 23.33 -2.91 -30.95
C LEU A 173 23.44 -3.19 -29.45
N LEU A 174 22.97 -2.28 -28.60
CA LEU A 174 22.95 -2.48 -27.14
C LEU A 174 22.02 -3.63 -26.76
N LYS A 175 20.90 -3.81 -27.46
CA LYS A 175 20.00 -4.95 -27.25
C LYS A 175 20.66 -6.26 -27.65
N GLU A 176 21.30 -6.33 -28.82
CA GLU A 176 22.06 -7.51 -29.28
C GLU A 176 23.20 -7.86 -28.32
N ARG A 177 23.97 -6.86 -27.87
CA ARG A 177 25.03 -7.06 -26.87
C ARG A 177 24.47 -7.63 -25.56
N ARG A 178 23.36 -7.10 -25.06
CA ARG A 178 22.70 -7.63 -23.85
C ARG A 178 22.22 -9.07 -24.05
N VAL A 179 21.72 -9.42 -25.24
CA VAL A 179 21.34 -10.80 -25.57
C VAL A 179 22.57 -11.71 -25.56
N HIS A 180 23.69 -11.27 -26.14
CA HIS A 180 24.93 -12.04 -26.14
C HIS A 180 25.49 -12.23 -24.73
N GLU A 181 25.56 -11.16 -23.92
CA GLU A 181 25.97 -11.24 -22.51
C GLU A 181 25.04 -12.15 -21.68
N ALA A 182 23.73 -12.11 -21.95
CA ALA A 182 22.77 -13.01 -21.33
C ALA A 182 23.02 -14.47 -21.75
N PHE A 183 23.30 -14.72 -23.04
CA PHE A 183 23.60 -16.04 -23.56
C PHE A 183 24.89 -16.61 -22.93
N GLU A 184 25.98 -15.82 -22.89
CA GLU A 184 27.22 -16.23 -22.22
C GLU A 184 27.00 -16.56 -20.74
N LYS A 185 26.23 -15.73 -20.02
CA LYS A 185 25.87 -15.99 -18.62
C LYS A 185 25.05 -17.28 -18.49
N ILE A 186 24.07 -17.50 -19.37
CA ILE A 186 23.27 -18.73 -19.39
C ILE A 186 24.18 -19.94 -19.65
N VAL A 187 25.08 -19.89 -20.63
CA VAL A 187 26.02 -20.97 -20.94
C VAL A 187 26.94 -21.24 -19.75
N TRP A 188 27.52 -20.20 -19.14
CA TRP A 188 28.39 -20.32 -17.98
C TRP A 188 27.67 -20.94 -16.77
N LEU A 189 26.40 -20.60 -16.57
CA LEU A 189 25.56 -21.19 -15.50
C LEU A 189 25.11 -22.63 -15.82
N LEU A 190 24.72 -22.91 -17.07
CA LEU A 190 24.13 -24.20 -17.46
C LEU A 190 25.16 -25.29 -17.73
N VAL A 191 26.32 -24.97 -18.30
CA VAL A 191 27.34 -25.98 -18.67
C VAL A 191 27.79 -26.81 -17.45
N PRO A 192 28.11 -26.22 -16.28
CA PRO A 192 28.44 -27.00 -15.07
C PRO A 192 27.27 -27.88 -14.61
N ILE A 193 26.04 -27.39 -14.69
CA ILE A 193 24.83 -28.15 -14.32
C ILE A 193 24.64 -29.34 -15.25
N LEU A 194 24.79 -29.15 -16.56
CA LEU A 194 24.69 -30.20 -17.57
C LEU A 194 25.79 -31.25 -17.39
N LYS A 195 27.05 -30.82 -17.22
CA LYS A 195 28.18 -31.71 -16.92
C LYS A 195 27.91 -32.54 -15.66
N ARG A 196 27.43 -31.90 -14.59
CA ARG A 196 27.04 -32.59 -13.35
C ARG A 196 25.89 -33.56 -13.57
N ARG A 197 24.85 -33.18 -14.32
CA ARG A 197 23.70 -34.05 -14.63
C ARG A 197 24.10 -35.28 -15.43
N VAL A 198 24.97 -35.13 -16.42
CA VAL A 198 25.53 -36.25 -17.19
C VAL A 198 26.34 -37.17 -16.29
N ALA A 199 27.23 -36.62 -15.45
CA ALA A 199 28.00 -37.41 -14.49
C ALA A 199 27.11 -38.16 -13.49
N VAL A 200 26.06 -37.53 -12.97
CA VAL A 200 25.08 -38.16 -12.06
C VAL A 200 24.31 -39.26 -12.77
N ARG A 201 23.83 -39.05 -14.01
CA ARG A 201 23.18 -40.09 -14.81
C ARG A 201 24.10 -41.28 -15.06
N LYS A 202 25.37 -41.03 -15.38
CA LYS A 202 26.38 -42.07 -15.56
C LYS A 202 26.55 -42.89 -14.27
N LYS A 203 26.70 -42.23 -13.13
CA LYS A 203 26.77 -42.90 -11.81
C LYS A 203 25.53 -43.71 -11.48
N HIS A 204 24.32 -43.20 -11.76
CA HIS A 204 23.09 -43.97 -11.57
C HIS A 204 23.02 -45.19 -12.49
N ALA A 205 23.46 -45.07 -13.74
CA ALA A 205 23.50 -46.20 -14.67
C ALA A 205 24.52 -47.25 -14.22
N GLU A 206 25.68 -46.83 -13.71
CA GLU A 206 26.70 -47.70 -13.11
C GLU A 206 26.16 -48.42 -11.87
N ALA A 207 25.48 -47.72 -10.96
CA ALA A 207 24.84 -48.31 -9.79
C ALA A 207 23.74 -49.30 -10.18
N ALA A 208 22.88 -48.96 -11.15
CA ALA A 208 21.85 -49.86 -11.64
C ALA A 208 22.44 -51.12 -12.32
N ALA A 209 23.52 -50.97 -13.09
CA ALA A 209 24.22 -52.10 -13.68
C ALA A 209 24.85 -53.00 -12.61
N LEU A 210 25.43 -52.40 -11.55
CA LEU A 210 25.99 -53.13 -10.43
C LEU A 210 24.91 -53.91 -9.65
N THR A 211 23.76 -53.29 -9.40
CA THR A 211 22.60 -53.96 -8.81
C THR A 211 22.14 -55.14 -9.66
N ARG A 212 22.01 -54.97 -10.98
CA ARG A 212 21.60 -56.07 -11.88
C ARG A 212 22.57 -57.25 -11.83
N ARG A 213 23.88 -56.98 -11.77
CA ARG A 213 24.92 -58.03 -11.69
C ARG A 213 24.91 -58.78 -10.35
N ASN A 214 24.48 -58.12 -9.27
CA ASN A 214 24.50 -58.68 -7.91
C ASN A 214 23.10 -59.02 -7.39
N ILE A 215 22.07 -59.10 -8.23
CA ILE A 215 20.68 -59.24 -7.78
C ILE A 215 20.46 -60.53 -6.96
N THR A 216 21.18 -61.60 -7.28
CA THR A 216 21.15 -62.88 -6.55
C THR A 216 21.76 -62.78 -5.15
N ASN A 217 22.64 -61.79 -4.93
CA ASN A 217 23.36 -61.57 -3.68
C ASN A 217 22.66 -60.54 -2.78
N ILE A 218 21.45 -60.10 -3.14
CA ILE A 218 20.67 -59.15 -2.35
C ILE A 218 19.57 -59.95 -1.62
N PRO A 219 19.74 -60.30 -0.33
CA PRO A 219 18.73 -61.01 0.41
C PRO A 219 17.42 -60.20 0.43
N ARG A 220 16.31 -60.84 0.08
CA ARG A 220 14.98 -60.23 0.13
C ARG A 220 14.55 -60.07 1.60
N PRO A 221 14.07 -58.90 2.04
CA PRO A 221 13.67 -58.68 3.41
C PRO A 221 12.33 -59.38 3.65
N THR A 222 12.34 -60.52 4.32
CA THR A 222 11.10 -61.19 4.76
C THR A 222 10.47 -60.41 5.91
N PRO A 223 9.17 -60.56 6.20
CA PRO A 223 8.54 -59.91 7.34
C PRO A 223 9.26 -60.17 8.67
N SER A 224 9.79 -61.38 8.87
CA SER A 224 10.61 -61.71 10.05
C SER A 224 11.90 -60.89 10.13
N VAL A 225 12.58 -60.66 9.00
CA VAL A 225 13.77 -59.82 8.92
C VAL A 225 13.41 -58.34 9.14
N ILE A 226 12.29 -57.86 8.59
CA ILE A 226 11.86 -56.47 8.77
C ILE A 226 11.51 -56.20 10.24
N ASN A 227 10.82 -57.14 10.89
CA ASN A 227 10.48 -57.03 12.31
C ASN A 227 11.72 -57.13 13.23
N SER A 228 12.82 -57.73 12.78
CA SER A 228 14.08 -57.74 13.52
C SER A 228 15.01 -56.57 13.19
N MET A 229 14.64 -55.69 12.25
CA MET A 229 15.43 -54.49 11.94
C MET A 229 15.46 -53.53 13.12
N GLN A 230 16.62 -52.90 13.33
CA GLN A 230 16.81 -51.91 14.39
C GLN A 230 15.86 -50.71 14.27
N GLY A 231 14.99 -50.51 15.27
CA GLY A 231 14.11 -49.34 15.45
C GLY A 231 12.63 -49.70 15.59
N THR A 232 11.74 -48.71 15.70
CA THR A 232 10.30 -48.92 15.99
C THR A 232 9.35 -48.66 14.83
N PHE A 233 9.85 -48.26 13.66
CA PHE A 233 9.01 -47.85 12.51
C PHE A 233 8.03 -48.95 12.07
N PHE A 234 8.47 -50.21 12.01
CA PHE A 234 7.63 -51.34 11.58
C PHE A 234 6.93 -52.07 12.74
N THR A 235 7.04 -51.59 13.97
CA THR A 235 6.44 -52.27 15.12
C THR A 235 4.92 -52.33 14.99
N GLY A 236 4.36 -53.55 15.00
CA GLY A 236 2.93 -53.81 14.88
C GLY A 236 2.42 -53.92 13.44
N TRP A 237 3.28 -53.84 12.42
CA TRP A 237 2.86 -54.04 11.04
C TRP A 237 2.44 -55.50 10.77
N PRO A 238 1.27 -55.74 10.15
CA PRO A 238 0.89 -57.07 9.69
C PRO A 238 1.87 -57.62 8.66
N SER A 239 2.25 -58.90 8.78
CA SER A 239 3.20 -59.55 7.87
C SER A 239 2.80 -59.40 6.39
N ARG A 240 1.50 -59.50 6.08
CA ARG A 240 0.97 -59.32 4.72
C ARG A 240 1.29 -57.94 4.15
N LEU A 241 1.23 -56.88 4.95
CA LEU A 241 1.54 -55.52 4.49
C LEU A 241 3.06 -55.33 4.32
N LEU A 242 3.87 -55.95 5.18
CA LEU A 242 5.33 -55.96 5.02
C LEU A 242 5.77 -56.71 3.75
N GLU A 243 5.09 -57.80 3.38
CA GLU A 243 5.29 -58.50 2.12
C GLU A 243 4.95 -57.61 0.93
N GLN A 244 3.79 -56.95 0.95
CA GLN A 244 3.38 -56.00 -0.09
C GLN A 244 4.35 -54.83 -0.23
N LEU A 245 4.84 -54.29 0.88
CA LEU A 245 5.85 -53.23 0.86
C LEU A 245 7.15 -53.72 0.21
N THR A 246 7.56 -54.94 0.54
CA THR A 246 8.76 -55.57 -0.03
C THR A 246 8.61 -55.85 -1.52
N GLU A 247 7.42 -56.26 -1.99
CA GLU A 247 7.14 -56.47 -3.41
C GLU A 247 7.28 -55.18 -4.24
N LYS A 248 6.93 -54.03 -3.65
CA LYS A 248 7.05 -52.72 -4.29
C LYS A 248 8.45 -52.10 -4.13
N ALA A 249 9.25 -52.60 -3.20
CA ALA A 249 10.62 -52.13 -2.96
C ALA A 249 11.55 -52.55 -4.11
N LYS A 250 12.54 -51.71 -4.42
CA LYS A 250 13.52 -51.97 -5.48
C LYS A 250 14.86 -52.39 -4.86
N PRO A 251 15.49 -53.49 -5.33
CA PRO A 251 16.80 -53.88 -4.85
C PRO A 251 17.86 -52.84 -5.23
N LEU A 252 18.86 -52.67 -4.38
CA LEU A 252 19.97 -51.74 -4.54
C LEU A 252 21.25 -52.39 -4.00
N TYR A 253 22.33 -52.34 -4.80
CA TYR A 253 23.65 -52.78 -4.38
C TYR A 253 24.66 -51.65 -4.53
N LEU A 254 25.43 -51.38 -3.48
CA LEU A 254 26.46 -50.33 -3.45
C LEU A 254 27.77 -50.90 -2.94
N LYS A 255 28.90 -50.45 -3.52
CA LYS A 255 30.23 -50.85 -3.05
C LYS A 255 30.64 -50.08 -1.79
N ALA A 256 31.58 -50.63 -1.05
CA ALA A 256 32.29 -49.93 0.02
C ALA A 256 32.77 -48.53 -0.43
N GLY A 257 32.67 -47.55 0.46
CA GLY A 257 33.01 -46.15 0.24
C GLY A 257 31.95 -45.33 -0.51
N HIS A 258 30.90 -45.94 -1.05
CA HIS A 258 29.81 -45.20 -1.69
C HIS A 258 28.83 -44.64 -0.65
N TYR A 259 28.15 -43.55 -0.99
CA TYR A 259 27.10 -42.99 -0.15
C TYR A 259 25.75 -43.58 -0.55
N LEU A 260 24.99 -44.03 0.45
CA LEU A 260 23.60 -44.42 0.30
C LEU A 260 22.70 -43.18 0.22
N MET A 261 22.97 -42.17 1.05
CA MET A 261 22.30 -40.87 1.02
C MET A 261 23.23 -39.79 1.59
N HIS A 262 22.99 -38.54 1.25
CA HIS A 262 23.70 -37.41 1.84
C HIS A 262 22.81 -36.52 2.69
N GLU A 263 23.42 -35.91 3.72
CA GLU A 263 22.79 -34.84 4.50
C GLU A 263 22.37 -33.69 3.58
N GLY A 264 21.12 -33.25 3.73
CA GLY A 264 20.50 -32.23 2.91
C GLY A 264 19.82 -32.74 1.64
N ASP A 265 19.94 -34.03 1.29
CA ASP A 265 19.23 -34.59 0.14
C ASP A 265 17.72 -34.55 0.38
N MET A 266 16.96 -34.14 -0.65
CA MET A 266 15.50 -34.10 -0.64
C MET A 266 14.86 -35.40 -1.15
N ASP A 267 15.67 -36.43 -1.42
CA ASP A 267 15.16 -37.73 -1.81
C ASP A 267 14.33 -38.34 -0.66
N ARG A 268 13.17 -38.90 -0.98
CA ARG A 268 12.19 -39.40 -0.01
C ARG A 268 12.16 -40.93 0.10
N CYS A 269 13.21 -41.62 -0.32
CA CYS A 269 13.28 -43.08 -0.24
C CYS A 269 13.73 -43.61 1.14
N MET A 270 13.09 -44.66 1.66
CA MET A 270 13.65 -45.40 2.80
C MET A 270 14.48 -46.58 2.27
N TYR A 271 15.55 -46.94 2.97
CA TYR A 271 16.42 -48.05 2.59
C TYR A 271 16.43 -49.11 3.67
N MET A 272 16.03 -50.34 3.32
CA MET A 272 16.11 -51.52 4.17
C MET A 272 17.40 -52.28 3.85
N ILE A 273 18.38 -52.24 4.75
CA ILE A 273 19.71 -52.83 4.58
C ILE A 273 19.68 -54.28 5.06
N THR A 274 19.92 -55.22 4.14
CA THR A 274 19.86 -56.67 4.42
C THR A 274 21.23 -57.33 4.48
N ALA A 275 22.27 -56.73 3.88
CA ALA A 275 23.66 -57.15 4.03
C ALA A 275 24.63 -55.97 3.94
N GLY A 276 25.82 -56.13 4.54
CA GLY A 276 26.84 -55.09 4.63
C GLY A 276 26.61 -54.13 5.80
N THR A 277 27.59 -53.25 6.04
CA THR A 277 27.62 -52.29 7.15
C THR A 277 27.69 -50.86 6.62
N VAL A 278 27.02 -49.94 7.31
CA VAL A 278 27.00 -48.52 6.94
C VAL A 278 27.39 -47.63 8.12
N THR A 279 28.08 -46.52 7.88
CA THR A 279 28.29 -45.47 8.88
C THR A 279 27.33 -44.32 8.64
N VAL A 280 26.64 -43.89 9.70
CA VAL A 280 25.91 -42.61 9.73
C VAL A 280 26.90 -41.51 10.13
N ILE A 281 26.99 -40.45 9.33
CA ILE A 281 27.89 -39.31 9.51
C ILE A 281 27.05 -38.05 9.70
N LEU A 282 27.16 -37.42 10.86
CA LEU A 282 26.56 -36.11 11.16
C LEU A 282 27.61 -35.02 10.95
N LEU A 283 27.41 -34.13 9.98
CA LEU A 283 28.42 -33.12 9.63
C LEU A 283 28.56 -32.07 10.74
N ASP A 284 29.82 -31.72 11.08
CA ASP A 284 30.10 -30.52 11.87
C ASP A 284 30.37 -29.34 10.93
N LYS A 285 29.39 -28.43 10.81
CA LYS A 285 29.50 -27.24 9.94
C LYS A 285 30.71 -26.36 10.29
N ARG A 286 31.27 -26.47 11.49
CA ARG A 286 32.44 -25.70 11.92
C ARG A 286 33.77 -26.24 11.40
N LYS A 287 33.88 -27.56 11.15
CA LYS A 287 35.15 -28.23 10.78
C LYS A 287 35.41 -28.27 9.28
N GLY A 288 34.41 -27.96 8.45
CA GLY A 288 34.58 -27.84 7.00
C GLY A 288 33.38 -28.37 6.22
N LYS A 289 33.46 -28.28 4.88
CA LYS A 289 32.39 -28.71 3.97
C LYS A 289 32.51 -30.19 3.52
N ARG A 290 33.63 -30.86 3.80
CA ARG A 290 33.87 -32.25 3.38
C ARG A 290 33.17 -33.23 4.32
N ARG A 291 32.44 -34.20 3.76
CA ARG A 291 31.60 -35.16 4.50
C ARG A 291 32.38 -36.43 4.88
N THR A 292 33.48 -36.27 5.61
CA THR A 292 34.33 -37.40 6.03
C THR A 292 34.19 -37.67 7.53
N LYS A 293 34.65 -38.84 8.00
CA LYS A 293 34.56 -39.22 9.43
C LYS A 293 35.29 -38.22 10.32
N GLU A 294 36.41 -37.67 9.85
CA GLU A 294 37.25 -36.71 10.59
C GLU A 294 36.56 -35.34 10.75
N ASN A 295 35.70 -34.98 9.80
CA ASN A 295 34.96 -33.71 9.78
C ASN A 295 33.53 -33.84 10.37
N SER A 296 33.25 -34.96 11.03
CA SER A 296 31.93 -35.23 11.61
C SER A 296 31.85 -34.76 13.07
N LYS A 297 30.65 -34.33 13.48
CA LYS A 297 30.33 -34.09 14.90
C LYS A 297 30.20 -35.41 15.65
N ALA A 298 29.62 -36.40 14.99
CA ALA A 298 29.45 -37.76 15.48
C ALA A 298 29.30 -38.72 14.30
N HIS A 299 29.73 -39.96 14.50
CA HIS A 299 29.49 -41.05 13.57
C HIS A 299 29.24 -42.35 14.33
N PHE A 300 28.38 -43.21 13.79
CA PHE A 300 28.10 -44.54 14.35
C PHE A 300 27.86 -45.54 13.22
N SER A 301 28.28 -46.79 13.42
CA SER A 301 28.10 -47.88 12.45
C SER A 301 26.79 -48.61 12.72
N LEU A 302 26.08 -48.97 11.66
CA LEU A 302 24.85 -49.76 11.69
C LEU A 302 25.12 -51.09 11.00
N SER A 303 24.82 -52.17 11.72
CA SER A 303 24.88 -53.54 11.22
C SER A 303 23.52 -53.98 10.65
N PRO A 304 23.49 -54.87 9.65
CA PRO A 304 22.25 -55.43 9.15
C PRO A 304 21.69 -56.49 10.13
N PRO A 305 20.36 -56.73 10.16
CA PRO A 305 19.34 -56.02 9.41
C PRO A 305 18.99 -54.67 10.07
N CYS A 306 18.94 -53.61 9.28
CA CYS A 306 18.50 -52.29 9.75
C CYS A 306 17.82 -51.53 8.62
N TYR A 307 17.12 -50.45 8.95
CA TYR A 307 16.62 -49.51 7.95
C TYR A 307 17.08 -48.09 8.27
N VAL A 308 17.13 -47.27 7.22
CA VAL A 308 17.49 -45.86 7.34
C VAL A 308 16.63 -45.03 6.41
N GLY A 309 16.35 -43.81 6.84
CA GLY A 309 15.68 -42.83 6.00
C GLY A 309 14.16 -42.87 6.02
N GLU A 310 13.60 -43.56 7.01
CA GLU A 310 12.19 -43.64 7.37
C GLU A 310 11.54 -42.25 7.53
N PHE A 311 12.30 -41.26 8.03
CA PHE A 311 11.78 -39.91 8.28
C PHE A 311 11.50 -39.09 7.03
N ALA A 312 12.33 -39.20 6.00
CA ALA A 312 12.10 -38.46 4.76
C ALA A 312 10.90 -39.01 3.97
N LEU A 313 10.59 -40.29 4.19
CA LEU A 313 9.42 -40.96 3.63
C LEU A 313 8.14 -40.29 4.17
N VAL A 314 8.03 -40.16 5.49
CA VAL A 314 6.83 -39.64 6.17
C VAL A 314 6.78 -38.10 6.17
N CYS A 315 7.85 -37.43 6.62
CA CYS A 315 7.83 -35.99 6.93
C CYS A 315 8.28 -35.08 5.78
N LYS A 316 8.63 -35.64 4.60
CA LYS A 316 9.12 -34.88 3.42
C LYS A 316 10.36 -34.02 3.67
N GLU A 317 11.18 -34.39 4.64
CA GLU A 317 12.35 -33.61 5.06
C GLU A 317 13.62 -33.91 4.26
N ALA A 318 14.51 -32.92 4.23
CA ALA A 318 15.90 -33.13 3.88
C ALA A 318 16.57 -34.10 4.85
N ARG A 319 17.50 -34.94 4.38
CA ARG A 319 18.23 -35.87 5.26
C ARG A 319 19.04 -35.13 6.32
N THR A 320 19.01 -35.65 7.54
CA THR A 320 19.75 -35.09 8.69
C THR A 320 21.19 -35.61 8.80
N ALA A 321 21.53 -36.67 8.07
CA ALA A 321 22.85 -37.29 8.10
C ALA A 321 23.22 -37.83 6.72
N SER A 322 24.52 -37.98 6.49
CA SER A 322 25.04 -38.74 5.35
C SER A 322 25.27 -40.19 5.77
N ILE A 323 24.99 -41.15 4.89
CA ILE A 323 25.20 -42.57 5.18
C ILE A 323 26.17 -43.12 4.14
N VAL A 324 27.31 -43.64 4.61
CA VAL A 324 28.35 -44.22 3.76
C VAL A 324 28.44 -45.73 3.98
N CYS A 325 28.62 -46.49 2.92
CA CYS A 325 28.83 -47.93 2.97
C CYS A 325 30.26 -48.22 3.45
N GLU A 326 30.42 -48.91 4.59
CA GLU A 326 31.73 -49.36 5.06
C GLU A 326 32.19 -50.62 4.32
N THR A 327 31.25 -51.51 4.05
CA THR A 327 31.43 -52.71 3.23
C THR A 327 30.53 -52.65 2.00
N ASP A 328 30.55 -53.69 1.16
CA ASP A 328 29.58 -53.79 0.07
C ASP A 328 28.19 -54.05 0.66
N VAL A 329 27.22 -53.20 0.29
CA VAL A 329 25.90 -53.12 0.91
C VAL A 329 24.83 -53.61 -0.06
N ALA A 330 23.99 -54.52 0.43
CA ALA A 330 22.76 -54.93 -0.22
C ALA A 330 21.57 -54.30 0.54
N ALA A 331 20.74 -53.55 -0.17
CA ALA A 331 19.61 -52.83 0.39
C ALA A 331 18.39 -52.88 -0.53
N TRP A 332 17.24 -52.50 0.00
CA TRP A 332 15.98 -52.35 -0.72
C TRP A 332 15.45 -50.94 -0.52
N SER A 333 15.29 -50.19 -1.61
CA SER A 333 14.75 -48.84 -1.59
C SER A 333 13.23 -48.87 -1.70
N VAL A 334 12.55 -48.27 -0.73
CA VAL A 334 11.10 -48.04 -0.68
C VAL A 334 10.83 -46.60 -1.08
N SER A 335 10.06 -46.39 -2.15
CA SER A 335 9.67 -45.04 -2.58
C SER A 335 8.45 -44.54 -1.78
N PRO A 336 8.19 -43.23 -1.74
CA PRO A 336 7.00 -42.66 -1.11
C PRO A 336 5.71 -43.27 -1.62
N GLU A 337 5.61 -43.45 -2.94
CA GLU A 337 4.42 -44.00 -3.59
C GLU A 337 4.17 -45.44 -3.14
N ALA A 338 5.24 -46.25 -3.09
CA ALA A 338 5.16 -47.63 -2.60
C ALA A 338 4.75 -47.70 -1.13
N TYR A 339 5.21 -46.76 -0.30
CA TYR A 339 4.80 -46.68 1.10
C TYR A 339 3.36 -46.23 1.27
N ASP A 340 2.96 -45.12 0.64
CA ASP A 340 1.62 -44.53 0.77
C ASP A 340 0.54 -45.54 0.31
N GLU A 341 0.80 -46.31 -0.75
CA GLU A 341 -0.09 -47.36 -1.25
C GLU A 341 -0.31 -48.51 -0.26
N VAL A 342 0.67 -48.81 0.60
CA VAL A 342 0.57 -49.88 1.60
C VAL A 342 0.06 -49.33 2.93
N ALA A 343 0.51 -48.14 3.32
CA ALA A 343 0.19 -47.49 4.59
C ALA A 343 -1.30 -47.19 4.77
N GLN A 344 -2.04 -46.95 3.67
CA GLN A 344 -3.50 -46.78 3.70
C GLN A 344 -4.27 -47.99 4.24
N TYR A 345 -3.65 -49.19 4.27
CA TYR A 345 -4.27 -50.42 4.76
C TYR A 345 -3.89 -50.74 6.22
N LEU A 346 -3.10 -49.89 6.89
CA LEU A 346 -2.76 -50.08 8.30
C LEU A 346 -3.98 -49.92 9.19
N SER A 347 -4.02 -50.68 10.29
CA SER A 347 -5.01 -50.42 11.34
C SER A 347 -4.79 -49.04 11.95
N THR A 348 -5.87 -48.43 12.43
CA THR A 348 -5.84 -47.10 13.06
C THR A 348 -4.86 -47.03 14.23
N GLU A 349 -4.75 -48.11 15.02
CA GLU A 349 -3.82 -48.22 16.13
C GLU A 349 -2.35 -48.18 15.68
N VAL A 350 -1.99 -48.94 14.64
CA VAL A 350 -0.61 -49.00 14.14
C VAL A 350 -0.25 -47.69 13.45
N ALA A 351 -1.15 -47.14 12.65
CA ALA A 351 -0.97 -45.84 12.01
C ALA A 351 -0.77 -44.72 13.05
N SER A 352 -1.53 -44.74 14.16
CA SER A 352 -1.39 -43.79 15.26
C SER A 352 -0.02 -43.90 15.95
N LYS A 353 0.43 -45.12 16.27
CA LYS A 353 1.76 -45.35 16.87
C LYS A 353 2.90 -44.90 15.96
N GLN A 354 2.79 -45.16 14.67
CA GLN A 354 3.77 -44.67 13.69
C GLN A 354 3.80 -43.15 13.65
N LYS A 355 2.63 -42.53 13.55
CA LYS A 355 2.48 -41.08 13.52
C LYS A 355 3.11 -40.45 14.76
N GLU A 356 2.79 -40.95 15.95
CA GLU A 356 3.37 -40.48 17.21
C GLU A 356 4.90 -40.60 17.25
N ALA A 357 5.44 -41.77 16.85
CA ALA A 357 6.88 -41.98 16.78
C ALA A 357 7.56 -41.00 15.81
N THR A 358 6.91 -40.70 14.68
CA THR A 358 7.41 -39.71 13.73
C THR A 358 7.32 -38.28 14.26
N ASP A 359 6.25 -37.94 14.98
CA ASP A 359 6.00 -36.61 15.53
C ASP A 359 6.96 -36.27 16.67
N VAL A 360 7.26 -37.23 17.55
CA VAL A 360 8.25 -37.05 18.63
C VAL A 360 9.61 -36.68 18.04
N ARG A 361 10.07 -37.43 17.03
CA ARG A 361 11.38 -37.17 16.41
C ARG A 361 11.37 -35.93 15.52
N ARG A 362 10.25 -35.60 14.84
CA ARG A 362 10.11 -34.31 14.14
C ARG A 362 10.21 -33.14 15.10
N ARG A 363 9.48 -33.15 16.21
CA ARG A 363 9.53 -32.09 17.22
C ARG A 363 10.96 -31.86 17.74
N ALA A 364 11.70 -32.94 17.99
CA ALA A 364 13.11 -32.85 18.36
C ALA A 364 14.00 -32.25 17.25
N ASN A 365 13.74 -32.63 15.99
CA ASN A 365 14.48 -32.12 14.83
C ASN A 365 14.16 -30.65 14.53
N LEU A 366 12.91 -30.20 14.71
CA LEU A 366 12.50 -28.81 14.47
C LEU A 366 13.32 -27.86 15.32
N LYS A 367 13.45 -28.11 16.64
CA LYS A 367 14.29 -27.30 17.54
C LYS A 367 15.76 -27.27 17.12
N LYS A 368 16.29 -28.37 16.60
CA LYS A 368 17.71 -28.50 16.28
C LYS A 368 18.10 -27.94 14.92
N PHE A 369 17.29 -28.19 13.89
CA PHE A 369 17.64 -27.96 12.50
C PHE A 369 16.87 -26.83 11.85
N SER A 370 15.63 -26.58 12.31
CA SER A 370 14.75 -25.55 11.74
C SER A 370 14.12 -24.69 12.84
N PRO A 371 14.91 -24.15 13.80
CA PRO A 371 14.36 -23.38 14.90
C PRO A 371 13.62 -22.15 14.37
N LEU A 372 12.63 -21.68 15.15
CA LEU A 372 11.99 -20.41 14.91
C LEU A 372 13.07 -19.30 14.92
N ARG A 373 13.03 -18.43 13.92
CA ARG A 373 14.03 -17.36 13.74
C ARG A 373 13.44 -16.01 14.11
N VAL A 374 14.26 -15.14 14.68
CA VAL A 374 13.87 -13.75 14.99
C VAL A 374 13.37 -13.01 13.74
N ASP A 375 14.05 -13.19 12.60
CA ASP A 375 13.64 -12.58 11.32
C ASP A 375 12.23 -12.98 10.87
N PHE A 376 11.75 -14.14 11.31
CA PHE A 376 10.39 -14.59 11.03
C PHE A 376 9.38 -13.89 11.95
N LEU A 377 9.68 -13.78 13.25
CA LEU A 377 8.84 -13.06 14.21
C LEU A 377 8.71 -11.57 13.85
N MET A 378 9.80 -10.94 13.42
CA MET A 378 9.85 -9.53 13.03
C MET A 378 8.96 -9.17 11.82
N GLN A 379 8.44 -10.17 11.09
CA GLN A 379 7.50 -9.93 9.98
C GLN A 379 6.10 -9.57 10.48
N PHE A 380 5.78 -9.87 11.74
CA PHE A 380 4.47 -9.57 12.31
C PHE A 380 4.50 -8.26 13.09
N PRO A 381 3.46 -7.41 12.95
CA PRO A 381 3.39 -6.12 13.66
C PRO A 381 3.37 -6.29 15.18
N PHE A 382 3.00 -7.47 15.67
CA PHE A 382 2.99 -7.81 17.10
C PHE A 382 4.37 -7.92 17.72
N PHE A 383 5.46 -7.92 16.95
CA PHE A 383 6.82 -8.06 17.47
C PHE A 383 7.74 -6.87 17.14
N GLU A 384 7.22 -5.84 16.44
CA GLU A 384 8.02 -4.73 15.90
C GLU A 384 8.84 -3.99 16.96
N LYS A 385 8.32 -3.88 18.20
CA LYS A 385 8.94 -3.12 19.29
C LYS A 385 9.80 -3.97 20.25
N PHE A 386 9.80 -5.29 20.12
CA PHE A 386 10.63 -6.15 20.97
C PHE A 386 12.09 -6.09 20.54
N SER A 387 13.02 -6.16 21.51
CA SER A 387 14.43 -6.29 21.20
C SER A 387 14.75 -7.66 20.61
N THR A 388 15.85 -7.76 19.85
CA THR A 388 16.34 -9.04 19.33
C THR A 388 16.66 -10.04 20.44
N ALA A 389 17.07 -9.56 21.63
CA ALA A 389 17.35 -10.42 22.78
C ALA A 389 16.06 -11.04 23.34
N ALA A 390 15.01 -10.24 23.52
CA ALA A 390 13.70 -10.72 23.92
C ALA A 390 13.12 -11.72 22.91
N LEU A 391 13.23 -11.43 21.61
CA LEU A 391 12.75 -12.32 20.55
C LEU A 391 13.53 -13.64 20.49
N ASN A 392 14.84 -13.63 20.76
CA ASN A 392 15.60 -14.88 20.90
C ASN A 392 15.08 -15.71 22.08
N LYS A 393 14.80 -15.07 23.23
CA LYS A 393 14.22 -15.75 24.39
C LYS A 393 12.84 -16.35 24.07
N ILE A 394 12.00 -15.66 23.29
CA ILE A 394 10.73 -16.22 22.78
C ILE A 394 10.99 -17.43 21.86
N CYS A 395 11.94 -17.33 20.92
CA CYS A 395 12.28 -18.44 20.03
C CYS A 395 12.79 -19.69 20.78
N GLU A 396 13.36 -19.53 21.98
CA GLU A 396 13.83 -20.62 22.82
C GLU A 396 12.69 -21.27 23.63
N THR A 397 11.66 -20.50 24.03
CA THR A 397 10.54 -20.98 24.85
C THR A 397 9.40 -21.60 24.04
N VAL A 398 9.29 -21.33 22.74
CA VAL A 398 8.23 -21.90 21.89
C VAL A 398 8.31 -23.42 21.76
N GLU A 399 7.14 -24.04 21.65
CA GLU A 399 6.98 -25.49 21.51
C GLU A 399 6.70 -25.86 20.06
N PRO A 400 7.42 -26.83 19.47
CA PRO A 400 7.12 -27.33 18.14
C PRO A 400 5.89 -28.25 18.18
N ILE A 401 5.00 -28.02 17.23
CA ILE A 401 3.82 -28.84 16.93
C ILE A 401 3.93 -29.32 15.49
N VAL A 402 3.54 -30.58 15.27
CA VAL A 402 3.58 -31.22 13.98
C VAL A 402 2.17 -31.69 13.69
N LEU A 403 1.63 -31.28 12.55
CA LEU A 403 0.31 -31.69 12.10
C LEU A 403 0.40 -32.41 10.77
N HIS A 404 -0.29 -33.54 10.64
CA HIS A 404 -0.46 -34.28 9.39
C HIS A 404 -1.70 -33.78 8.66
N ASN A 405 -1.94 -34.27 7.45
CA ASN A 405 -3.14 -33.87 6.69
C ASN A 405 -4.43 -34.18 7.47
N LYS A 406 -5.32 -33.18 7.57
CA LYS A 406 -6.61 -33.19 8.28
C LYS A 406 -6.54 -33.20 9.81
N ASP A 407 -5.37 -32.98 10.39
CA ASP A 407 -5.27 -32.79 11.84
C ASP A 407 -5.81 -31.42 12.25
N HIS A 408 -6.41 -31.38 13.43
CA HIS A 408 -6.88 -30.14 14.02
C HIS A 408 -5.73 -29.51 14.81
N LEU A 409 -5.41 -28.24 14.53
CA LEU A 409 -4.52 -27.46 15.39
C LEU A 409 -5.25 -27.07 16.69
N PHE A 410 -6.46 -26.55 16.53
CA PHE A 410 -7.45 -26.34 17.58
C PHE A 410 -8.84 -26.29 16.94
N SER A 411 -9.85 -26.61 17.74
CA SER A 411 -11.25 -26.54 17.37
C SER A 411 -11.89 -25.24 17.85
N ALA A 412 -12.92 -24.80 17.14
CA ALA A 412 -13.80 -23.76 17.65
C ALA A 412 -14.34 -24.22 19.01
N ARG A 413 -14.39 -23.30 19.97
CA ARG A 413 -14.73 -23.54 21.39
C ARG A 413 -13.61 -24.01 22.29
N ASP A 414 -12.43 -24.35 21.76
CA ASP A 414 -11.29 -24.69 22.59
C ASP A 414 -10.81 -23.47 23.37
N MET A 415 -10.42 -23.69 24.63
CA MET A 415 -9.83 -22.68 25.49
C MET A 415 -8.31 -22.83 25.43
N ASP A 416 -7.69 -22.29 24.40
CA ASP A 416 -6.23 -22.28 24.28
C ASP A 416 -5.71 -20.84 24.13
N PRO A 417 -5.05 -20.27 25.16
CA PRO A 417 -4.48 -18.93 25.11
C PRO A 417 -3.11 -18.91 24.44
N SER A 418 -2.94 -19.66 23.35
CA SER A 418 -1.68 -19.74 22.60
C SER A 418 -1.80 -19.08 21.23
N ALA A 419 -0.67 -18.53 20.80
CA ALA A 419 -0.44 -18.10 19.43
C ALA A 419 0.35 -19.17 18.69
N TYR A 420 0.08 -19.34 17.40
CA TYR A 420 0.71 -20.36 16.57
C TYR A 420 1.31 -19.74 15.32
N PHE A 421 2.49 -20.20 14.97
CA PHE A 421 3.28 -19.73 13.83
C PHE A 421 3.45 -20.87 12.83
N ILE A 422 2.89 -20.73 11.63
CA ILE A 422 2.99 -21.76 10.59
C ILE A 422 4.30 -21.54 9.82
N GLN A 423 5.33 -22.32 10.18
CA GLN A 423 6.65 -22.21 9.55
C GLN A 423 6.71 -22.93 8.21
N ASP A 424 6.02 -24.07 8.09
CA ASP A 424 5.88 -24.82 6.85
C ASP A 424 4.51 -25.50 6.76
N GLY A 425 4.07 -25.80 5.54
CA GLY A 425 2.74 -26.34 5.26
C GLY A 425 1.66 -25.29 5.04
N THR A 426 0.42 -25.76 4.90
CA THR A 426 -0.79 -24.97 4.67
C THR A 426 -1.93 -25.55 5.49
N ALA A 427 -2.65 -24.69 6.19
CA ALA A 427 -3.86 -25.06 6.93
C ALA A 427 -5.08 -24.34 6.35
N ILE A 428 -6.26 -24.75 6.81
CA ILE A 428 -7.55 -24.14 6.49
C ILE A 428 -8.16 -23.69 7.80
N LEU A 429 -8.52 -22.42 7.88
CA LEU A 429 -9.29 -21.83 8.96
C LEU A 429 -10.76 -21.89 8.57
N VAL A 430 -11.57 -22.47 9.45
CA VAL A 430 -13.03 -22.59 9.31
C VAL A 430 -13.66 -21.65 10.33
N ASP A 431 -14.31 -20.60 9.85
CA ASP A 431 -14.98 -19.59 10.69
C ASP A 431 -16.27 -20.12 11.32
N GLU A 432 -16.86 -19.33 12.23
CA GLU A 432 -18.15 -19.64 12.87
C GLU A 432 -19.29 -19.81 11.83
N ASN A 433 -19.20 -19.16 10.67
CA ASN A 433 -20.19 -19.28 9.59
C ASN A 433 -19.95 -20.51 8.70
N GLY A 434 -18.87 -21.27 8.93
CA GLY A 434 -18.43 -22.38 8.08
C GLY A 434 -17.59 -21.96 6.87
N ASP A 435 -17.31 -20.67 6.70
CA ASP A 435 -16.45 -20.14 5.65
C ASP A 435 -15.01 -20.67 5.81
N ARG A 436 -14.38 -21.05 4.69
CA ARG A 436 -13.06 -21.67 4.67
C ARG A 436 -12.01 -20.72 4.08
N HIS A 437 -11.02 -20.36 4.90
CA HIS A 437 -9.91 -19.51 4.52
C HIS A 437 -8.59 -20.28 4.55
N ALA A 438 -7.78 -20.17 3.50
CA ALA A 438 -6.46 -20.79 3.50
C ALA A 438 -5.52 -20.01 4.42
N VAL A 439 -4.78 -20.73 5.27
CA VAL A 439 -3.74 -20.20 6.15
C VAL A 439 -2.38 -20.69 5.61
N PRO A 440 -1.69 -19.89 4.80
CA PRO A 440 -0.44 -20.30 4.18
C PRO A 440 0.74 -20.34 5.17
N ARG A 441 1.85 -20.89 4.70
CA ARG A 441 3.16 -20.73 5.34
C ARG A 441 3.46 -19.25 5.58
N GLY A 442 3.96 -18.94 6.78
CA GLY A 442 4.26 -17.57 7.19
C GLY A 442 3.14 -16.87 7.95
N SER A 443 1.99 -17.51 8.13
CA SER A 443 0.88 -16.95 8.91
C SER A 443 1.07 -17.14 10.41
N CYS A 444 0.43 -16.25 11.18
CA CYS A 444 0.30 -16.34 12.64
C CYS A 444 -1.18 -16.31 13.02
N VAL A 445 -1.60 -17.19 13.93
CA VAL A 445 -3.00 -17.38 14.34
C VAL A 445 -3.12 -17.50 15.86
N GLY A 446 -4.29 -17.19 16.43
CA GLY A 446 -4.50 -17.25 17.89
C GLY A 446 -3.82 -16.12 18.67
N VAL A 447 -3.47 -15.02 18.00
CA VAL A 447 -2.71 -13.91 18.58
C VAL A 447 -3.51 -13.19 19.67
N PHE A 448 -4.80 -12.96 19.45
CA PHE A 448 -5.62 -12.15 20.35
C PHE A 448 -5.68 -12.73 21.77
N GLU A 449 -6.02 -14.02 21.91
CA GLU A 449 -6.16 -14.65 23.23
C GLU A 449 -4.82 -14.73 23.96
N CYS A 450 -3.72 -14.94 23.23
CA CYS A 450 -2.38 -14.99 23.79
C CYS A 450 -1.92 -13.62 24.30
N PHE A 451 -1.92 -12.59 23.44
CA PHE A 451 -1.36 -11.27 23.75
C PHE A 451 -2.25 -10.42 24.67
N CYS A 452 -3.57 -10.57 24.59
CA CYS A 452 -4.49 -9.75 25.39
C CYS A 452 -4.82 -10.37 26.75
N GLY A 453 -4.30 -11.56 27.07
CA GLY A 453 -4.57 -12.20 28.37
C GLY A 453 -6.02 -12.67 28.54
N VAL A 454 -6.76 -12.82 27.45
CA VAL A 454 -8.21 -13.12 27.49
C VAL A 454 -8.46 -14.62 27.51
N ASN A 455 -9.22 -15.09 28.49
CA ASN A 455 -9.72 -16.47 28.52
C ASN A 455 -10.99 -16.60 27.68
N GLU A 456 -10.84 -16.49 26.37
CA GLU A 456 -11.89 -16.69 25.40
C GLU A 456 -11.73 -18.01 24.66
N ARG A 457 -12.87 -18.56 24.24
CA ARG A 457 -12.93 -19.71 23.36
C ARG A 457 -12.52 -19.29 21.95
N LYS A 458 -11.76 -20.15 21.25
CA LYS A 458 -11.42 -19.92 19.84
C LYS A 458 -12.71 -19.81 19.00
N ARG A 459 -12.79 -18.77 18.16
CA ARG A 459 -13.93 -18.54 17.25
C ARG A 459 -13.90 -19.45 16.02
N SER A 460 -12.70 -19.79 15.55
CA SER A 460 -12.51 -20.62 14.37
C SER A 460 -11.92 -21.98 14.72
N THR A 461 -12.04 -22.92 13.79
CA THR A 461 -11.31 -24.20 13.80
C THR A 461 -10.19 -24.12 12.78
N ILE A 462 -8.98 -24.57 13.10
CA ILE A 462 -7.89 -24.66 12.13
C ILE A 462 -7.55 -26.13 11.88
N ILE A 463 -7.60 -26.53 10.61
CA ILE A 463 -7.36 -27.90 10.15
C ILE A 463 -6.21 -27.87 9.14
N SER A 464 -5.18 -28.67 9.33
CA SER A 464 -4.08 -28.79 8.38
C SER A 464 -4.54 -29.42 7.06
N GLN A 465 -4.15 -28.84 5.93
CA GLN A 465 -4.45 -29.40 4.59
C GLN A 465 -3.33 -30.34 4.11
N ASN A 466 -2.14 -30.17 4.65
CA ASN A 466 -0.97 -31.01 4.41
C ASN A 466 -0.14 -31.09 5.69
N TYR A 467 1.03 -31.69 5.59
CA TYR A 467 1.99 -31.71 6.69
C TYR A 467 2.41 -30.28 7.06
N CYS A 468 2.23 -29.88 8.30
CA CYS A 468 2.53 -28.54 8.81
C CYS A 468 3.51 -28.59 9.98
N ASP A 469 4.52 -27.72 9.94
CA ASP A 469 5.40 -27.44 11.05
C ASP A 469 4.98 -26.13 11.71
N ILE A 470 4.60 -26.20 12.98
CA ILE A 470 3.99 -25.09 13.70
C ILE A 470 4.78 -24.84 14.98
N TRP A 471 4.97 -23.58 15.33
CA TRP A 471 5.48 -23.21 16.65
C TRP A 471 4.35 -22.63 17.48
N ARG A 472 4.15 -23.18 18.67
CA ARG A 472 3.20 -22.70 19.66
C ARG A 472 3.93 -21.83 20.68
N MET A 473 3.44 -20.61 20.85
CA MET A 473 3.82 -19.72 21.94
C MET A 473 2.66 -19.65 22.93
N SER A 474 2.86 -20.19 24.12
CA SER A 474 1.90 -20.06 25.21
C SER A 474 1.87 -18.61 25.73
N ARG A 475 0.75 -18.22 26.34
CA ARG A 475 0.64 -16.95 27.05
C ARG A 475 1.73 -16.79 28.10
N ASP A 476 2.02 -17.83 28.87
CA ASP A 476 2.99 -17.77 29.96
C ASP A 476 4.39 -17.47 29.44
N ALA A 477 4.78 -18.09 28.32
CA ALA A 477 6.05 -17.80 27.65
C ALA A 477 6.13 -16.34 27.16
N LEU A 478 5.04 -15.81 26.60
CA LEU A 478 4.97 -14.41 26.17
C LEU A 478 5.02 -13.46 27.37
N LEU A 479 4.32 -13.76 28.46
CA LEU A 479 4.32 -12.93 29.67
C LEU A 479 5.70 -12.90 30.31
N GLU A 480 6.38 -14.04 30.43
CA GLU A 480 7.72 -14.10 31.01
C GLU A 480 8.71 -13.17 30.29
N VAL A 481 8.65 -13.12 28.96
CA VAL A 481 9.48 -12.20 28.16
C VAL A 481 8.92 -10.78 28.18
N GLY A 482 7.60 -10.62 28.05
CA GLY A 482 6.93 -9.32 28.04
C GLY A 482 7.13 -8.52 29.33
N MET A 483 7.29 -9.18 30.48
CA MET A 483 7.59 -8.53 31.75
C MET A 483 9.01 -7.93 31.78
N SER A 484 9.93 -8.41 30.95
CA SER A 484 11.26 -7.78 30.79
C SER A 484 11.22 -6.53 29.90
N GLU A 485 10.24 -6.41 29.00
CA GLU A 485 10.07 -5.29 28.06
C GLU A 485 8.59 -4.82 28.00
N PRO A 486 8.06 -4.20 29.07
CA PRO A 486 6.62 -3.93 29.19
C PRO A 486 6.09 -2.98 28.12
N ALA A 487 6.89 -2.01 27.66
CA ALA A 487 6.48 -1.09 26.59
C ALA A 487 6.25 -1.83 25.26
N ALA A 488 7.17 -2.74 24.90
CA ALA A 488 7.04 -3.56 23.70
C ALA A 488 5.83 -4.50 23.81
N PHE A 489 5.62 -5.11 24.97
CA PHE A 489 4.47 -5.96 25.24
C PHE A 489 3.13 -5.19 25.11
N LEU A 490 3.05 -3.96 25.62
CA LEU A 490 1.87 -3.11 25.47
C LEU A 490 1.60 -2.73 24.00
N CYS A 491 2.63 -2.38 23.22
CA CYS A 491 2.49 -2.15 21.78
C CYS A 491 1.95 -3.39 21.06
N SER A 492 2.48 -4.56 21.42
CA SER A 492 2.08 -5.84 20.84
C SER A 492 0.64 -6.20 21.17
N ARG A 493 0.22 -5.94 22.41
CA ARG A 493 -1.17 -6.08 22.85
C ARG A 493 -2.10 -5.16 22.06
N ASN A 494 -1.70 -3.91 21.82
CA ASN A 494 -2.50 -2.98 21.01
C ASN A 494 -2.59 -3.45 19.55
N ALA A 495 -1.49 -3.90 18.95
CA ALA A 495 -1.50 -4.46 17.60
C ALA A 495 -2.41 -5.70 17.49
N ALA A 496 -2.41 -6.58 18.51
CA ALA A 496 -3.31 -7.73 18.58
C ALA A 496 -4.79 -7.32 18.70
N ARG A 497 -5.10 -6.27 19.48
CA ARG A 497 -6.44 -5.67 19.58
C ARG A 497 -6.89 -5.09 18.23
N GLU A 498 -6.03 -4.35 17.55
CA GLU A 498 -6.33 -3.78 16.24
C GLU A 498 -6.57 -4.86 15.20
N HIS A 499 -5.74 -5.91 15.16
CA HIS A 499 -5.95 -7.05 14.28
C HIS A 499 -7.31 -7.70 14.52
N ARG A 500 -7.68 -7.94 15.79
CA ARG A 500 -8.99 -8.49 16.15
C ARG A 500 -10.13 -7.53 15.80
N ALA A 501 -9.92 -6.22 15.90
CA ALA A 501 -10.93 -5.22 15.52
C ALA A 501 -11.24 -5.25 14.01
N LEU A 502 -10.29 -5.65 13.15
CA LEU A 502 -10.53 -5.84 11.71
C LEU A 502 -11.46 -7.02 11.42
N GLU A 503 -11.53 -8.02 12.31
CA GLU A 503 -12.44 -9.16 12.19
C GLU A 503 -13.87 -8.83 12.60
N VAL A 504 -14.09 -7.70 13.29
CA VAL A 504 -15.43 -7.27 13.73
C VAL A 504 -16.22 -6.80 12.51
N LYS A 505 -17.21 -7.61 12.11
CA LYS A 505 -18.10 -7.30 10.99
C LYS A 505 -18.94 -6.07 11.33
N LYS A 506 -18.72 -4.96 10.62
CA LYS A 506 -19.54 -3.75 10.72
C LYS A 506 -20.81 -3.90 9.86
N PRO A 507 -22.02 -3.87 10.46
CA PRO A 507 -23.26 -3.83 9.70
C PRO A 507 -23.24 -2.73 8.63
N PRO A 508 -23.67 -3.00 7.38
CA PRO A 508 -23.68 -2.01 6.31
C PRO A 508 -24.70 -0.88 6.56
N VAL A 509 -25.74 -1.16 7.34
CA VAL A 509 -26.76 -0.20 7.74
C VAL A 509 -26.55 0.19 9.19
N VAL A 510 -26.85 1.45 9.51
CA VAL A 510 -26.84 1.97 10.88
C VAL A 510 -27.70 1.08 11.79
N PRO A 511 -27.15 0.54 12.89
CA PRO A 511 -27.91 -0.27 13.83
C PRO A 511 -29.17 0.45 14.34
N ASP A 512 -30.25 -0.30 14.52
CA ASP A 512 -31.51 0.26 15.02
C ASP A 512 -31.35 0.89 16.41
N THR A 513 -30.45 0.36 17.24
CA THR A 513 -30.09 0.92 18.55
C THR A 513 -29.57 2.35 18.43
N LEU A 514 -28.65 2.59 17.49
CA LEU A 514 -28.14 3.94 17.21
C LEU A 514 -29.21 4.81 16.56
N ARG A 515 -30.02 4.24 15.66
CA ARG A 515 -31.07 4.98 14.95
C ARG A 515 -32.22 5.40 15.85
N LYS A 516 -32.47 4.66 16.95
CA LYS A 516 -33.50 4.91 17.97
C LYS A 516 -32.94 5.61 19.21
N ASP A 517 -31.65 5.94 19.23
CA ASP A 517 -31.08 6.67 20.37
C ASP A 517 -31.69 8.08 20.44
N PRO A 518 -32.38 8.44 21.54
CA PRO A 518 -33.15 9.66 21.67
C PRO A 518 -32.26 10.91 21.61
N TYR A 519 -31.03 10.86 22.14
CA TYR A 519 -30.10 11.98 22.06
C TYR A 519 -29.67 12.20 20.61
N LEU A 520 -29.23 11.13 19.92
CA LEU A 520 -28.81 11.25 18.53
C LEU A 520 -29.96 11.62 17.58
N GLN A 521 -31.18 11.10 17.78
CA GLN A 521 -32.34 11.51 16.99
C GLN A 521 -32.68 12.99 17.19
N PHE A 522 -32.47 13.51 18.40
CA PHE A 522 -32.75 14.90 18.74
C PHE A 522 -31.73 15.86 18.12
N CYS A 523 -30.46 15.46 17.99
CA CYS A 523 -29.40 16.31 17.47
C CYS A 523 -28.97 16.06 16.02
N LEU A 524 -29.08 14.83 15.50
CA LEU A 524 -28.57 14.44 14.18
C LEU A 524 -29.67 14.04 13.20
N THR A 525 -29.50 14.45 11.95
CA THR A 525 -30.32 13.90 10.86
C THR A 525 -29.96 12.43 10.60
N ARG A 526 -30.89 11.66 10.01
CA ARG A 526 -30.62 10.26 9.60
C ARG A 526 -29.40 10.13 8.68
N GLN A 527 -29.19 11.13 7.81
CA GLN A 527 -28.02 11.18 6.94
C GLN A 527 -26.73 11.36 7.74
N LEU A 528 -26.70 12.26 8.73
CA LEU A 528 -25.53 12.45 9.59
C LEU A 528 -25.25 11.23 10.47
N MET A 529 -26.28 10.55 11.00
CA MET A 529 -26.10 9.28 11.70
C MET A 529 -25.50 8.20 10.79
N SER A 530 -25.92 8.16 9.52
CA SER A 530 -25.34 7.25 8.53
C SER A 530 -23.88 7.59 8.24
N ARG A 531 -23.53 8.87 8.09
CA ARG A 531 -22.14 9.32 7.93
C ARG A 531 -21.29 9.05 9.17
N MET A 532 -21.82 9.29 10.37
CA MET A 532 -21.17 8.97 11.65
C MET A 532 -20.87 7.47 11.75
N TRP A 533 -21.85 6.65 11.39
CA TRP A 533 -21.67 5.21 11.32
C TRP A 533 -20.63 4.85 10.27
N GLU A 534 -20.66 5.40 9.07
CA GLU A 534 -19.67 5.13 8.01
C GLU A 534 -18.23 5.37 8.48
N ILE A 535 -17.95 6.49 9.15
CA ILE A 535 -16.60 6.84 9.62
C ILE A 535 -16.16 6.10 10.89
N SER A 536 -17.07 5.40 11.58
CA SER A 536 -16.74 4.70 12.82
C SER A 536 -15.74 3.57 12.61
N ARG A 537 -14.80 3.41 13.56
CA ARG A 537 -13.78 2.36 13.53
C ARG A 537 -14.09 1.33 14.62
N ALA A 538 -14.07 0.05 14.27
CA ALA A 538 -14.22 -1.01 15.26
C ALA A 538 -13.06 -0.94 16.27
N THR A 539 -13.36 -1.16 17.53
CA THR A 539 -12.40 -1.14 18.64
C THR A 539 -12.85 -2.16 19.68
N ILE A 540 -11.87 -2.82 20.29
CA ILE A 540 -12.10 -3.89 21.27
C ILE A 540 -11.57 -3.43 22.61
N TYR A 541 -12.40 -3.51 23.62
CA TYR A 541 -12.08 -3.20 25.00
C TYR A 541 -11.91 -4.50 25.79
N LEU A 542 -10.85 -4.58 26.59
CA LEU A 542 -10.56 -5.72 27.45
C LEU A 542 -11.29 -5.60 28.78
N ASN A 543 -11.22 -6.66 29.59
CA ASN A 543 -11.83 -6.65 30.92
C ASN A 543 -11.25 -5.53 31.80
N ASP A 544 -12.12 -4.83 32.50
CA ASP A 544 -11.85 -3.68 33.36
C ASP A 544 -11.24 -2.46 32.66
N GLU A 545 -11.25 -2.43 31.32
CA GLU A 545 -10.81 -1.27 30.56
C GLU A 545 -11.87 -0.16 30.60
N LYS A 546 -11.43 1.06 30.93
CA LYS A 546 -12.27 2.25 30.97
C LYS A 546 -12.46 2.79 29.54
N LEU A 547 -13.69 2.75 29.05
CA LEU A 547 -14.07 3.31 27.74
C LEU A 547 -14.09 4.83 27.80
N VAL A 548 -14.77 5.36 28.82
CA VAL A 548 -14.84 6.79 29.13
C VAL A 548 -14.70 6.95 30.64
N ILE A 549 -14.09 8.05 31.06
CA ILE A 549 -13.95 8.40 32.47
C ILE A 549 -14.65 9.75 32.68
N GLN A 550 -15.50 9.82 33.69
CA GLN A 550 -16.19 11.06 34.03
C GLN A 550 -15.18 12.19 34.26
N GLY A 551 -15.48 13.36 33.72
CA GLY A 551 -14.61 14.52 33.82
C GLY A 551 -13.41 14.51 32.85
N GLN A 552 -13.20 13.45 32.07
CA GLN A 552 -12.27 13.51 30.95
C GLN A 552 -12.87 14.27 29.77
N PRO A 553 -12.04 14.97 28.97
CA PRO A 553 -12.52 15.71 27.83
C PRO A 553 -13.18 14.80 26.80
N PHE A 554 -14.31 15.26 26.29
CA PHE A 554 -15.10 14.55 25.29
C PHE A 554 -14.44 14.67 23.92
N HIS A 555 -13.80 13.60 23.48
CA HIS A 555 -13.08 13.54 22.20
C HIS A 555 -13.64 12.49 21.23
N HIS A 556 -14.44 11.54 21.69
CA HIS A 556 -14.88 10.42 20.87
C HIS A 556 -16.32 10.04 21.18
N PHE A 557 -17.11 9.73 20.16
CA PHE A 557 -18.30 8.92 20.36
C PHE A 557 -17.90 7.45 20.43
N ILE A 558 -18.48 6.71 21.36
CA ILE A 558 -18.28 5.26 21.45
C ILE A 558 -19.64 4.58 21.36
N ILE A 559 -19.89 3.92 20.23
CA ILE A 559 -21.12 3.20 19.96
C ILE A 559 -20.93 1.77 20.42
N LEU A 560 -21.64 1.39 21.48
CA LEU A 560 -21.54 0.06 22.07
C LEU A 560 -22.19 -0.97 21.13
N HIS A 561 -21.47 -2.05 20.81
CA HIS A 561 -21.94 -3.05 19.85
C HIS A 561 -22.21 -4.41 20.48
N ARG A 562 -21.24 -4.97 21.22
CA ARG A 562 -21.35 -6.28 21.86
C ARG A 562 -20.53 -6.31 23.13
N GLY A 563 -21.05 -6.90 24.20
CA GLY A 563 -20.31 -7.07 25.45
C GLY A 563 -21.11 -6.68 26.68
N VAL A 564 -20.43 -6.65 27.83
CA VAL A 564 -21.01 -6.25 29.10
C VAL A 564 -20.28 -5.00 29.58
N PHE A 565 -21.05 -3.97 29.89
CA PHE A 565 -20.53 -2.66 30.27
C PHE A 565 -21.09 -2.28 31.63
N GLU A 566 -20.25 -1.69 32.47
CA GLU A 566 -20.64 -1.11 33.74
C GLU A 566 -20.52 0.41 33.65
N MET A 567 -21.66 1.08 33.75
CA MET A 567 -21.77 2.53 33.70
C MET A 567 -22.00 3.07 35.11
N THR A 568 -21.07 3.90 35.56
CA THR A 568 -21.16 4.62 36.82
C THR A 568 -21.58 6.07 36.55
N LEU A 569 -22.73 6.45 37.11
CA LEU A 569 -23.29 7.79 37.04
C LEU A 569 -23.31 8.41 38.42
N PHE A 570 -22.97 9.69 38.53
CA PHE A 570 -23.11 10.45 39.78
C PHE A 570 -24.35 11.32 39.73
N SER A 571 -25.25 11.12 40.69
CA SER A 571 -26.41 11.98 40.90
C SER A 571 -25.93 13.36 41.36
N ALA A 572 -26.75 14.40 41.10
CA ALA A 572 -26.51 15.75 41.65
C ALA A 572 -26.42 15.76 43.19
N LYS A 573 -26.98 14.75 43.85
CA LYS A 573 -26.89 14.53 45.31
C LYS A 573 -25.57 13.86 45.76
N GLY A 574 -24.65 13.57 44.85
CA GLY A 574 -23.40 12.84 45.12
C GLY A 574 -23.56 11.32 45.18
N GLU A 575 -24.77 10.78 45.02
CA GLU A 575 -25.02 9.34 45.02
C GLU A 575 -24.48 8.68 43.74
N GLN A 576 -23.67 7.63 43.91
CA GLN A 576 -23.15 6.83 42.82
C GLN A 576 -24.16 5.75 42.43
N VAL A 577 -24.62 5.78 41.18
CA VAL A 577 -25.49 4.76 40.61
C VAL A 577 -24.70 3.96 39.58
N VAL A 578 -24.55 2.66 39.84
CA VAL A 578 -23.89 1.72 38.93
C VAL A 578 -24.96 0.95 38.15
N LEU A 579 -24.89 1.00 36.83
CA LEU A 579 -25.77 0.30 35.91
C LEU A 579 -24.94 -0.71 35.11
N GLN A 580 -25.44 -1.94 34.98
CA GLN A 580 -24.83 -2.94 34.12
C GLN A 580 -25.67 -3.10 32.85
N ALA A 581 -25.06 -2.83 31.70
CA ALA A 581 -25.68 -2.99 30.39
C ALA A 581 -25.04 -4.19 29.68
N THR A 582 -25.86 -5.18 29.32
CA THR A 582 -25.42 -6.30 28.47
C THR A 582 -25.98 -6.10 27.08
N ILE A 583 -25.10 -6.05 26.08
CA ILE A 583 -25.46 -5.82 24.68
C ILE A 583 -25.15 -7.08 23.88
N GLY A 584 -26.21 -7.74 23.40
CA GLY A 584 -26.15 -8.95 22.58
C GLY A 584 -26.19 -8.68 21.08
N ASN A 585 -26.09 -9.74 20.27
CA ASN A 585 -26.08 -9.67 18.81
C ASN A 585 -27.39 -9.10 18.21
N SER A 586 -28.52 -9.18 18.90
CA SER A 586 -29.80 -8.60 18.46
C SER A 586 -29.89 -7.08 18.69
N GLY A 587 -28.90 -6.47 19.36
CA GLY A 587 -28.96 -5.08 19.79
C GLY A 587 -29.97 -4.83 20.92
N GLU A 588 -30.59 -5.86 21.47
CA GLU A 588 -31.41 -5.71 22.68
C GLU A 588 -30.50 -5.55 23.89
N CYS A 589 -30.72 -4.47 24.64
CA CYS A 589 -29.99 -4.17 25.85
C CYS A 589 -30.86 -4.58 27.04
N SER A 590 -30.41 -5.57 27.81
CA SER A 590 -30.97 -5.87 29.13
C SER A 590 -30.15 -5.10 30.17
N ALA A 591 -30.75 -4.09 30.79
CA ALA A 591 -30.14 -3.38 31.90
C ALA A 591 -30.42 -4.14 33.20
N GLY A 592 -29.39 -4.70 33.81
CA GLY A 592 -29.47 -5.35 35.12
C GLY A 592 -28.91 -4.44 36.20
N THR A 593 -29.60 -4.32 37.33
CA THR A 593 -29.00 -3.77 38.56
C THR A 593 -28.31 -4.91 39.31
N SER A 594 -27.03 -4.75 39.64
CA SER A 594 -26.26 -5.78 40.36
C SER A 594 -26.87 -6.10 41.74
N PRO A 595 -27.02 -7.37 42.14
CA PRO A 595 -27.63 -7.77 43.39
C PRO A 595 -26.57 -7.77 44.51
N ALA A 596 -26.25 -6.61 45.08
CA ALA A 596 -25.34 -6.53 46.23
C ALA A 596 -26.03 -6.13 47.55
N ARG A 597 -27.37 -6.11 47.61
CA ARG A 597 -28.11 -5.87 48.86
C ARG A 597 -29.32 -6.80 49.01
N PRO A 598 -29.68 -7.20 50.23
CA PRO A 598 -30.78 -8.13 50.47
C PRO A 598 -32.10 -7.51 50.01
N ARG A 599 -32.90 -8.37 49.39
CA ARG A 599 -34.24 -8.10 48.85
C ARG A 599 -35.18 -7.70 49.98
N ASP A 600 -35.71 -6.48 49.91
CA ASP A 600 -37.01 -6.09 50.50
C ASP A 600 -37.47 -4.78 49.86
N SER A 601 -37.82 -4.82 48.57
CA SER A 601 -38.70 -3.84 47.89
C SER A 601 -38.90 -4.26 46.43
N GLN A 602 -40.09 -4.78 46.12
CA GLN A 602 -40.62 -5.00 44.77
C GLN A 602 -41.05 -3.65 44.14
N GLU A 603 -40.19 -2.64 44.14
CA GLU A 603 -40.48 -1.41 43.40
C GLU A 603 -40.16 -1.60 41.92
N LEU A 604 -41.15 -1.26 41.08
CA LEU A 604 -41.18 -1.41 39.63
C LEU A 604 -39.81 -1.15 39.01
N GLN A 605 -39.25 -2.18 38.35
CA GLN A 605 -38.14 -2.07 37.41
C GLN A 605 -38.61 -1.26 36.20
N HIS A 606 -38.75 0.06 36.35
CA HIS A 606 -38.77 0.93 35.19
C HIS A 606 -37.40 0.81 34.51
N ASP A 607 -37.39 0.30 33.27
CA ASP A 607 -36.22 0.20 32.41
C ASP A 607 -35.55 1.58 32.33
N LYS A 608 -34.50 1.75 33.15
CA LYS A 608 -33.71 2.97 33.15
C LYS A 608 -32.99 3.04 31.82
N PHE A 609 -33.35 4.04 31.01
CA PHE A 609 -32.78 4.23 29.70
C PHE A 609 -31.27 4.47 29.77
N VAL A 610 -30.52 3.73 28.97
CA VAL A 610 -29.07 3.91 28.78
C VAL A 610 -28.82 4.12 27.29
N SER A 611 -28.17 5.24 26.94
CA SER A 611 -27.76 5.51 25.57
C SER A 611 -26.71 4.51 25.11
N HIS A 612 -26.88 4.00 23.89
CA HIS A 612 -25.92 3.06 23.27
C HIS A 612 -24.73 3.79 22.63
N ALA A 613 -24.80 5.12 22.52
CA ALA A 613 -23.74 5.97 22.01
C ALA A 613 -23.19 6.84 23.14
N LEU A 614 -22.11 6.40 23.76
CA LEU A 614 -21.41 7.21 24.75
C LEU A 614 -20.91 8.50 24.09
N GLY A 615 -21.12 9.64 24.76
CA GLY A 615 -20.86 10.97 24.18
C GLY A 615 -22.09 11.61 23.51
N ALA A 616 -23.18 10.87 23.26
CA ALA A 616 -24.37 11.43 22.62
C ALA A 616 -25.03 12.51 23.48
N TYR A 617 -25.17 12.26 24.79
CA TYR A 617 -25.68 13.24 25.74
C TYR A 617 -24.77 14.48 25.80
N GLU A 618 -23.46 14.26 25.94
CA GLU A 618 -22.46 15.32 26.03
C GLU A 618 -22.49 16.22 24.79
N TYR A 619 -22.58 15.63 23.60
CA TYR A 619 -22.68 16.38 22.35
C TYR A 619 -23.98 17.20 22.28
N CYS A 620 -25.12 16.60 22.64
CA CYS A 620 -26.42 17.28 22.63
C CYS A 620 -26.52 18.42 23.65
N ALA A 621 -25.87 18.26 24.80
CA ALA A 621 -25.87 19.22 25.90
C ALA A 621 -24.71 20.23 25.81
N LEU A 622 -23.84 20.12 24.81
CA LEU A 622 -22.61 20.91 24.64
C LEU A 622 -21.67 20.83 25.85
N LEU A 623 -21.56 19.64 26.43
CA LEU A 623 -20.60 19.37 27.48
C LEU A 623 -19.22 19.08 26.86
N THR A 624 -18.19 19.64 27.49
CA THR A 624 -16.80 19.44 27.09
C THR A 624 -16.18 18.19 27.70
N HIS A 625 -16.87 17.55 28.66
CA HIS A 625 -16.37 16.40 29.41
C HIS A 625 -17.47 15.33 29.56
N TYR A 626 -17.06 14.07 29.69
CA TYR A 626 -17.98 12.96 29.93
C TYR A 626 -18.68 13.07 31.29
N SER A 627 -19.99 12.79 31.32
CA SER A 627 -20.79 12.81 32.55
C SER A 627 -20.80 11.47 33.29
N ALA A 628 -20.30 10.41 32.66
CA ALA A 628 -20.29 9.05 33.19
C ALA A 628 -18.91 8.39 33.06
N THR A 629 -18.63 7.42 33.93
CA THR A 629 -17.52 6.48 33.74
C THR A 629 -18.08 5.16 33.23
N VAL A 630 -17.53 4.62 32.15
CA VAL A 630 -17.95 3.33 31.59
C VAL A 630 -16.76 2.39 31.53
N ILE A 631 -16.94 1.19 32.09
CA ILE A 631 -15.92 0.15 32.18
C ILE A 631 -16.43 -1.09 31.45
N SER A 632 -15.58 -1.73 30.65
CA SER A 632 -15.88 -3.03 30.05
C SER A 632 -15.75 -4.15 31.09
N ARG A 633 -16.72 -5.05 31.17
CA ARG A 633 -16.65 -6.28 31.96
C ARG A 633 -16.54 -7.45 30.98
N GLY A 634 -15.33 -7.98 30.82
CA GLY A 634 -14.96 -8.92 29.76
C GLY A 634 -14.50 -8.24 28.46
N VAL A 635 -14.44 -9.00 27.39
CA VAL A 635 -14.14 -8.46 26.06
C VAL A 635 -15.40 -7.87 25.46
N SER A 636 -15.28 -6.61 25.06
CA SER A 636 -16.38 -5.88 24.47
C SER A 636 -15.97 -5.25 23.15
N GLU A 637 -16.88 -5.25 22.19
CA GLU A 637 -16.74 -4.68 20.86
C GLU A 637 -17.55 -3.37 20.82
N ALA A 638 -16.94 -2.31 20.32
CA ALA A 638 -17.58 -1.01 20.13
C ALA A 638 -17.05 -0.33 18.87
N PHE A 639 -17.74 0.69 18.40
CA PHE A 639 -17.31 1.52 17.28
C PHE A 639 -17.03 2.94 17.74
N VAL A 640 -15.80 3.39 17.51
CA VAL A 640 -15.31 4.69 17.96
C VAL A 640 -15.34 5.68 16.80
N VAL A 641 -15.83 6.88 17.05
CA VAL A 641 -15.84 8.00 16.10
C VAL A 641 -15.13 9.18 16.75
N GLU A 642 -14.10 9.70 16.09
CA GLU A 642 -13.41 10.90 16.57
C GLU A 642 -14.30 12.14 16.39
N LEU A 643 -14.46 12.92 17.44
CA LEU A 643 -15.34 14.10 17.46
C LEU A 643 -14.88 15.16 16.46
N SER A 644 -13.58 15.34 16.27
CA SER A 644 -12.99 16.30 15.31
C SER A 644 -13.42 15.97 13.87
N GLN A 645 -13.27 14.69 13.49
CA GLN A 645 -13.64 14.17 12.18
C GLN A 645 -15.15 14.28 11.97
N PHE A 646 -15.95 13.86 12.96
CA PHE A 646 -17.40 13.96 12.86
C PHE A 646 -17.87 15.41 12.73
N ASN A 647 -17.32 16.33 13.54
CA ASN A 647 -17.65 17.75 13.47
C ASN A 647 -17.37 18.36 12.10
N SER A 648 -16.38 17.87 11.35
CA SER A 648 -16.16 18.34 9.97
C SER A 648 -17.32 18.02 9.02
N LEU A 649 -18.11 16.97 9.30
CA LEU A 649 -19.25 16.53 8.50
C LEU A 649 -20.56 17.24 8.88
N VAL A 650 -20.63 17.82 10.08
CA VAL A 650 -21.85 18.48 10.58
C VAL A 650 -21.99 19.87 9.94
N PRO A 651 -23.12 20.17 9.27
CA PRO A 651 -23.38 21.48 8.69
C PRO A 651 -23.26 22.61 9.71
N ASN A 652 -22.63 23.72 9.32
CA ASN A 652 -22.41 24.86 10.21
C ASN A 652 -23.72 25.44 10.76
N ASP A 653 -24.80 25.41 9.98
CA ASP A 653 -26.12 25.85 10.43
C ASP A 653 -26.66 24.97 11.56
N LEU A 654 -26.49 23.66 11.48
CA LEU A 654 -26.90 22.74 12.54
C LEU A 654 -26.04 22.95 13.79
N LYS A 655 -24.72 23.15 13.66
CA LYS A 655 -23.84 23.49 14.80
C LYS A 655 -24.32 24.76 15.50
N ARG A 656 -24.59 25.82 14.73
CA ARG A 656 -25.10 27.09 15.26
C ARG A 656 -26.44 26.90 15.99
N ILE A 657 -27.33 26.07 15.47
CA ILE A 657 -28.60 25.75 16.13
C ILE A 657 -28.36 25.05 17.47
N ILE A 658 -27.48 24.04 17.51
CA ILE A 658 -27.12 23.33 18.76
C ILE A 658 -26.55 24.32 19.79
N GLU A 659 -25.68 25.24 19.37
CA GLU A 659 -25.06 26.28 20.21
C GLU A 659 -26.06 27.32 20.75
N THR A 660 -27.01 27.73 19.92
CA THR A 660 -27.91 28.87 20.22
C THR A 660 -29.20 28.45 20.92
N ASP A 661 -29.75 27.28 20.63
CA ASP A 661 -31.04 26.86 21.17
C ASP A 661 -30.92 26.40 22.64
N LYS A 662 -31.28 27.29 23.57
CA LYS A 662 -31.28 27.00 25.01
C LYS A 662 -32.41 26.05 25.41
N ARG A 663 -33.60 26.16 24.78
CA ARG A 663 -34.77 25.35 25.15
C ARG A 663 -34.55 23.89 24.80
N ALA A 664 -34.02 23.63 23.61
CA ALA A 664 -33.64 22.29 23.18
C ALA A 664 -32.61 21.65 24.15
N ARG A 665 -31.63 22.43 24.63
CA ARG A 665 -30.68 21.98 25.65
C ARG A 665 -31.34 21.64 26.98
N ASP A 666 -32.29 22.46 27.43
CA ASP A 666 -33.01 22.23 28.69
C ASP A 666 -33.76 20.89 28.64
N TYR A 667 -34.41 20.55 27.51
CA TYR A 667 -35.05 19.24 27.32
C TYR A 667 -34.05 18.07 27.40
N VAL A 668 -32.86 18.22 26.80
CA VAL A 668 -31.78 17.21 26.85
C VAL A 668 -31.30 17.01 28.30
N GLN A 669 -31.09 18.09 29.03
CA GLN A 669 -30.67 18.04 30.43
C GLN A 669 -31.76 17.46 31.34
N CYS A 670 -33.03 17.81 31.13
CA CYS A 670 -34.17 17.22 31.84
C CYS A 670 -34.26 15.71 31.57
N CYS A 671 -34.18 15.29 30.30
CA CYS A 671 -34.18 13.88 29.92
C CYS A 671 -33.07 13.09 30.63
N HIS A 672 -31.84 13.61 30.66
CA HIS A 672 -30.74 12.96 31.36
C HIS A 672 -30.92 12.91 32.88
N ARG A 673 -31.41 14.00 33.49
CA ARG A 673 -31.65 14.10 34.93
C ARG A 673 -32.73 13.11 35.39
N GLU A 674 -33.82 13.01 34.63
CA GLU A 674 -34.96 12.15 34.94
C GLU A 674 -34.81 10.72 34.40
N ARG A 675 -33.79 10.49 33.55
CA ARG A 675 -33.54 9.21 32.85
C ARG A 675 -34.75 8.70 32.06
N ASN A 676 -35.57 9.63 31.56
CA ASN A 676 -36.79 9.34 30.84
C ASN A 676 -36.66 9.79 29.36
N PRO A 677 -36.51 8.85 28.40
CA PRO A 677 -36.34 9.17 27.00
C PRO A 677 -37.62 9.76 26.37
N SER A 678 -38.80 9.54 26.97
CA SER A 678 -40.08 10.07 26.49
C SER A 678 -40.08 11.60 26.42
N ILE A 679 -39.33 12.28 27.29
CA ILE A 679 -39.19 13.75 27.29
C ILE A 679 -38.67 14.25 25.94
N LEU A 680 -37.67 13.59 25.36
CA LEU A 680 -37.15 13.98 24.04
C LEU A 680 -38.10 13.59 22.91
N ASN A 681 -38.77 12.44 23.03
CA ASN A 681 -39.72 11.95 22.04
C ASN A 681 -40.99 12.82 21.94
N GLU A 682 -41.51 13.28 23.07
CA GLU A 682 -42.66 14.21 23.14
C GLU A 682 -42.31 15.59 22.59
N ASN A 683 -41.04 16.00 22.76
CA ASN A 683 -40.54 17.31 22.32
C ASN A 683 -39.75 17.24 21.00
N VAL A 684 -39.99 16.24 20.14
CA VAL A 684 -39.31 16.10 18.83
C VAL A 684 -39.46 17.35 17.94
N ASN A 685 -40.58 18.07 18.05
CA ASN A 685 -40.80 19.32 17.33
C ASN A 685 -39.90 20.47 17.78
N HIS A 686 -39.27 20.35 18.96
CA HIS A 686 -38.28 21.27 19.50
C HIS A 686 -36.85 20.70 19.39
N SER A 687 -36.66 19.60 18.65
CA SER A 687 -35.34 19.05 18.40
C SER A 687 -34.49 19.96 17.53
N TYR A 688 -33.16 19.92 17.72
CA TYR A 688 -32.22 20.65 16.86
C TYR A 688 -32.42 20.30 15.38
N VAL A 689 -32.74 19.04 15.10
CA VAL A 689 -33.03 18.54 13.75
C VAL A 689 -34.30 19.17 13.17
N ALA A 690 -35.37 19.28 13.95
CA ALA A 690 -36.61 19.93 13.52
C ALA A 690 -36.38 21.41 13.21
N HIS A 691 -35.66 22.12 14.08
CA HIS A 691 -35.28 23.52 13.85
C HIS A 691 -34.40 23.68 12.59
N TYR A 692 -33.44 22.78 12.39
CA TYR A 692 -32.60 22.78 11.19
C TYR A 692 -33.38 22.55 9.89
N ARG A 693 -34.36 21.62 9.90
CA ARG A 693 -35.23 21.38 8.75
C ARG A 693 -36.10 22.60 8.43
N ARG A 694 -36.75 23.20 9.44
CA ARG A 694 -37.54 24.43 9.26
C ARG A 694 -36.70 25.57 8.69
N ASN A 695 -35.48 25.75 9.18
CA ASN A 695 -34.57 26.80 8.68
C ASN A 695 -34.19 26.57 7.22
N ARG A 696 -33.91 25.33 6.79
CA ARG A 696 -33.65 25.03 5.37
C ARG A 696 -34.88 25.25 4.50
N GLU A 697 -36.06 24.80 4.93
CA GLU A 697 -37.31 25.00 4.19
C GLU A 697 -37.67 26.48 4.04
N GLY A 698 -37.42 27.31 5.07
CA GLY A 698 -37.63 28.76 5.03
C GLY A 698 -36.75 29.48 4.01
N VAL A 699 -35.49 29.05 3.86
CA VAL A 699 -34.56 29.58 2.86
C VAL A 699 -34.98 29.20 1.43
N PHE A 700 -35.54 28.01 1.24
CA PHE A 700 -36.07 27.62 -0.08
C PHE A 700 -37.30 28.44 -0.48
N LYS A 701 -38.15 28.85 0.47
CA LYS A 701 -39.35 29.67 0.19
C LYS A 701 -39.06 31.15 -0.06
N THR A 702 -37.89 31.66 0.33
CA THR A 702 -37.49 33.06 0.08
C THR A 702 -36.67 33.24 -1.19
N ASN A 703 -36.15 32.15 -1.76
CA ASN A 703 -35.38 32.14 -3.01
C ASN A 703 -36.18 31.64 -4.23
N MET A 704 -37.43 31.22 -4.04
CA MET A 704 -38.44 31.08 -5.10
C MET A 704 -39.37 32.29 -5.03
#